data_AF-A0AAW8U259-F1
#
_entry.id   AF-A0AAW8U259-F1
#
_cell.length_a   1.000
_cell.length_b   1.000
_cell.length_c   1.000
_cell.angle_alpha   90.00
_cell.angle_beta   90.00
_cell.angle_gamma   90.00
#
_symmetry.space_group_name_H-M   'P 1'
#
loop_
_entity.id
_entity.type
_entity.pdbx_description
1 polymer ?
#
loop_
_entity_poly.entity_id
_entity_poly.type
_entity_poly.pdbx_seq_one_letter_code
_entity_poly.pdbx_strand_id
1 'polypeptide(L)'
;MKVNFKEIPEKLGKKFLPLVLVVLSLLLFFLMSGSIHQKQQVFKEGQLAEETIRANKTIENKKETEDKQQLAKESVPPEYTYDANKAKNQVNLVTSLFDMIQKTNAEAEKKYNDELDKAKDKKTVNEISVEERIPMLKSQFEKLNPNDLTYFQSFPDSFYEQLFSFSADELKRVREQSLTVVDEVMNKKIRNSTLQVEKQTAKERLQYVDISTSMRQAINSIIDKSIVVNEIANEKVTEQLKENAKNNVQPVMIYQGEIIVREGEQIDAKAMEKIKVLGLTNQSTSVFPMLALILTLILQISLIIYITKTQDNSKDKIKNILFYACSILVAIFFMKLLYLFQKDTFSNVALLFPAAFVPVILTMFMNRKWGLLVAMFQSIFSIFIFYNLAGTTSLLVITLYYAFTGCIATFLVKRRIESQIKSAFFLLIIVPVLFIAILTAYQGLDFGDSKTLTSLFIASASGIFSFILSIGLHPYIELMLNDDSVIVLNELSNPNQPLLKRLLQEAPGTYHHSMMVASLSANAVAEIGGRSLLTRVACYYHDIGKIKHANFFVENLPDGAENPHNFLLPSDSKEIIFSHVTEGVKILEEANMPQFVIDVCQQHHGTTLMKYFYIKEKERNEETQEETFRYPGPKPQSREAGVINIADSAEAAVRAMDHPTNAKIAEFVHNLIRSRLEDGQLNESGLTLDEIALVEKSIVDGLCSTFHSRIKYPKMKSEAEKMKQEQEGRKV
;
A
#
# COMPACT_ATOMS: atom_id res chain seq x y z
N MET A 1 9.28 28.06 31.90
CA MET A 1 8.18 28.64 31.10
C MET A 1 7.36 27.49 30.50
N LYS A 2 6.43 26.91 31.27
CA LYS A 2 5.52 25.85 30.76
C LYS A 2 4.50 26.56 29.87
N VAL A 3 4.61 26.42 28.55
CA VAL A 3 3.57 26.89 27.63
C VAL A 3 2.32 26.08 27.95
N ASN A 4 1.32 26.72 28.55
CA ASN A 4 0.05 26.10 28.85
C ASN A 4 -0.73 25.94 27.54
N PHE A 5 -0.60 24.78 26.89
CA PHE A 5 -1.25 24.48 25.61
C PHE A 5 -2.78 24.64 25.65
N LYS A 6 -3.40 24.72 26.84
CA LYS A 6 -4.83 25.03 27.03
C LYS A 6 -5.22 26.47 26.64
N GLU A 7 -4.30 27.44 26.64
CA GLU A 7 -4.61 28.86 26.33
C GLU A 7 -4.51 29.23 24.83
N ILE A 8 -3.82 28.43 24.03
CA ILE A 8 -3.58 28.71 22.60
C ILE A 8 -4.89 28.73 21.79
N PRO A 9 -5.85 27.80 22.01
CA PRO A 9 -7.14 27.84 21.32
C PRO A 9 -7.98 29.08 21.68
N GLU A 10 -7.89 29.55 22.93
CA GLU A 10 -8.65 30.70 23.44
C GLU A 10 -8.13 32.03 22.84
N LYS A 11 -6.82 32.17 22.65
CA LYS A 11 -6.20 33.36 22.03
C LYS A 11 -6.46 33.49 20.52
N LEU A 12 -6.57 32.37 19.79
CA LEU A 12 -6.73 32.35 18.33
C LEU A 12 -8.20 32.27 17.86
N GLY A 13 -9.13 31.92 18.75
CA GLY A 13 -10.56 31.90 18.49
C GLY A 13 -10.94 31.12 17.22
N LYS A 14 -11.75 31.72 16.35
CA LYS A 14 -12.25 31.07 15.11
C LYS A 14 -11.15 30.76 14.08
N LYS A 15 -9.95 31.37 14.18
CA LYS A 15 -8.82 31.14 13.25
C LYS A 15 -7.96 29.94 13.64
N PHE A 16 -8.10 29.42 14.86
CA PHE A 16 -7.31 28.28 15.34
C PHE A 16 -7.50 27.03 14.48
N LEU A 17 -8.76 26.73 14.13
CA LEU A 17 -9.09 25.52 13.37
C LEU A 17 -8.48 25.50 11.96
N PRO A 18 -8.66 26.52 11.11
CA PRO A 18 -7.98 26.59 9.81
C PRO A 18 -6.46 26.51 9.94
N LEU A 19 -5.87 27.14 10.95
CA LEU A 19 -4.42 27.11 11.18
C LEU A 19 -3.93 25.69 11.47
N VAL A 20 -4.60 24.95 12.35
CA VAL A 20 -4.24 23.55 12.67
C VAL A 20 -4.30 22.67 11.43
N LEU A 21 -5.33 22.82 10.59
CA LEU A 21 -5.49 22.04 9.37
C LEU A 21 -4.39 22.36 8.34
N VAL A 22 -4.05 23.64 8.17
CA VAL A 22 -2.95 24.06 7.28
C VAL A 22 -1.61 23.51 7.78
N VAL A 23 -1.32 23.62 9.08
CA VAL A 23 -0.08 23.09 9.68
C VAL A 23 -0.01 21.57 9.51
N LEU A 24 -1.11 20.84 9.77
CA LEU A 24 -1.18 19.40 9.53
C LEU A 24 -0.87 19.06 8.07
N SER A 25 -1.49 19.75 7.11
CA SER A 25 -1.25 19.49 5.69
C SER A 25 0.18 19.81 5.26
N LEU A 26 0.79 20.87 5.79
CA LEU A 26 2.20 21.19 5.51
C LEU A 26 3.15 20.12 6.06
N LEU A 27 2.89 19.63 7.29
CA LEU A 27 3.68 18.56 7.90
C LEU A 27 3.56 17.26 7.10
N LEU A 28 2.33 16.86 6.76
CA LEU A 28 2.07 15.68 5.93
C LEU A 28 2.73 15.81 4.55
N PHE A 29 2.62 16.99 3.92
CA PHE A 29 3.27 17.26 2.64
C PHE A 29 4.78 17.11 2.72
N PHE A 30 5.45 17.71 3.71
CA PHE A 30 6.90 17.62 3.88
C PHE A 30 7.35 16.19 4.21
N LEU A 31 6.58 15.47 5.03
CA LEU A 31 6.88 14.07 5.34
C LEU A 31 6.80 13.16 4.11
N MET A 32 5.91 13.43 3.15
CA MET A 32 5.74 12.57 1.97
C MET A 32 6.47 13.06 0.72
N SER A 33 6.74 14.36 0.59
CA SER A 33 7.36 14.93 -0.62
C SER A 33 8.71 14.32 -0.96
N GLY A 34 9.50 13.96 0.06
CA GLY A 34 10.79 13.28 -0.11
C GLY A 34 10.68 11.86 -0.69
N SER A 35 9.56 11.16 -0.50
CA SER A 35 9.32 9.83 -1.08
C SER A 35 8.89 9.91 -2.55
N ILE A 36 8.34 11.05 -2.97
CA ILE A 36 7.78 11.27 -4.31
C ILE A 36 8.85 11.78 -5.30
N HIS A 37 9.88 12.48 -4.82
CA HIS A 37 10.96 12.95 -5.67
C HIS A 37 11.85 11.78 -6.11
N GLN A 38 11.66 11.31 -7.34
CA GLN A 38 12.60 10.42 -8.00
C GLN A 38 13.94 11.15 -8.15
N LYS A 39 15.02 10.61 -7.55
CA LYS A 39 16.37 11.06 -7.86
C LYS A 39 16.61 10.81 -9.35
N GLN A 40 17.03 11.83 -10.09
CA GLN A 40 17.54 11.64 -11.45
C GLN A 40 18.77 10.74 -11.37
N GLN A 41 18.62 9.45 -11.70
CA GLN A 41 19.75 8.57 -11.93
C GLN A 41 20.27 8.86 -13.34
N VAL A 42 21.34 9.64 -13.42
CA VAL A 42 22.08 9.84 -14.66
C VAL A 42 22.95 8.62 -14.88
N PHE A 43 22.44 7.64 -15.63
CA PHE A 43 23.22 6.48 -16.03
C PHE A 43 24.27 6.90 -17.07
N LYS A 44 25.53 6.53 -16.83
CA LYS A 44 26.63 6.68 -17.79
C LYS A 44 27.16 5.30 -18.19
N GLU A 45 27.51 5.17 -19.46
CA GLU A 45 28.23 4.00 -19.94
C GLU A 45 29.56 3.86 -19.19
N GLY A 46 29.86 2.64 -18.74
CA GLY A 46 31.04 2.32 -17.97
C GLY A 46 30.95 2.58 -16.46
N GLN A 47 29.84 3.14 -15.95
CA GLN A 47 29.57 3.26 -14.52
C GLN A 47 29.16 1.91 -13.91
N LEU A 48 29.54 1.64 -12.67
CA LEU A 48 29.00 0.52 -11.88
C LEU A 48 27.57 0.83 -11.43
N ALA A 49 26.64 -0.09 -11.65
CA ALA A 49 25.26 0.07 -11.21
C ALA A 49 25.15 -0.01 -9.68
N GLU A 50 24.66 1.07 -9.05
CA GLU A 50 24.44 1.14 -7.59
C GLU A 50 23.27 0.27 -7.12
N GLU A 51 22.32 -0.02 -8.02
CA GLU A 51 21.13 -0.84 -7.76
C GLU A 51 20.80 -1.67 -9.01
N THR A 52 20.05 -2.77 -8.87
CA THR A 52 19.63 -3.60 -10.00
C THR A 52 18.61 -2.86 -10.87
N ILE A 53 18.97 -2.55 -12.12
CA ILE A 53 18.13 -1.83 -13.07
C ILE A 53 17.19 -2.82 -13.78
N ARG A 54 15.87 -2.56 -13.70
CA ARG A 54 14.83 -3.40 -14.32
C ARG A 54 13.99 -2.63 -15.32
N ALA A 55 13.49 -3.32 -16.33
CA ALA A 55 12.54 -2.75 -17.28
C ALA A 55 11.23 -2.35 -16.58
N ASN A 56 10.83 -1.08 -16.72
CA ASN A 56 9.61 -0.53 -16.13
C ASN A 56 8.34 -0.77 -16.96
N LYS A 57 8.49 -1.15 -18.24
CA LYS A 57 7.39 -1.43 -19.17
C LYS A 57 7.85 -2.40 -20.24
N THR A 58 6.91 -3.14 -20.82
CA THR A 58 7.17 -3.96 -22.00
C THR A 58 7.22 -3.07 -23.23
N ILE A 59 8.33 -3.09 -23.96
CA ILE A 59 8.52 -2.27 -25.18
C ILE A 59 9.38 -3.03 -26.19
N GLU A 60 9.13 -2.79 -27.47
CA GLU A 60 9.98 -3.29 -28.54
C GLU A 60 11.33 -2.55 -28.56
N ASN A 61 12.43 -3.32 -28.60
CA ASN A 61 13.75 -2.79 -28.89
C ASN A 61 13.90 -2.59 -30.41
N LYS A 62 13.35 -1.48 -30.92
CA LYS A 62 13.30 -1.20 -32.37
C LYS A 62 14.66 -1.32 -33.05
N LYS A 63 15.72 -0.80 -32.43
CA LYS A 63 17.06 -0.82 -33.01
C LYS A 63 17.62 -2.25 -33.12
N GLU A 64 17.46 -3.07 -32.08
CA GLU A 64 17.89 -4.48 -32.16
C GLU A 64 17.02 -5.30 -33.12
N THR A 65 15.72 -4.98 -33.25
CA THR A 65 14.85 -5.57 -34.27
C THR A 65 15.34 -5.20 -35.68
N GLU A 66 15.65 -3.93 -35.93
CA GLU A 66 16.17 -3.42 -37.20
C GLU A 66 17.53 -4.06 -37.55
N ASP A 67 18.43 -4.19 -36.58
CA ASP A 67 19.73 -4.85 -36.77
C ASP A 67 19.55 -6.32 -37.19
N LYS A 68 18.65 -7.06 -36.53
CA LYS A 68 18.33 -8.47 -36.90
C LYS A 68 17.65 -8.56 -38.27
N GLN A 69 16.78 -7.61 -38.60
CA GLN A 69 16.15 -7.51 -39.92
C GLN A 69 17.19 -7.28 -41.03
N GLN A 70 18.16 -6.40 -40.79
CA GLN A 70 19.24 -6.12 -41.73
C GLN A 70 20.16 -7.35 -41.92
N LEU A 71 20.56 -8.00 -40.82
CA LEU A 71 21.35 -9.23 -40.87
C LEU A 71 20.62 -10.35 -41.63
N ALA A 72 19.31 -10.50 -41.42
CA ALA A 72 18.49 -11.47 -42.15
C ALA A 72 18.44 -11.17 -43.65
N LYS A 73 18.36 -9.89 -44.04
CA LYS A 73 18.39 -9.44 -45.43
C LYS A 73 19.74 -9.71 -46.10
N GLU A 74 20.84 -9.44 -45.41
CA GLU A 74 22.20 -9.63 -45.94
C GLU A 74 22.60 -11.11 -46.04
N SER A 75 21.98 -11.97 -45.23
CA SER A 75 22.25 -13.41 -45.22
C SER A 75 21.58 -14.18 -46.37
N VAL A 76 20.74 -13.55 -47.20
CA VAL A 76 20.06 -14.22 -48.33
C VAL A 76 21.02 -14.39 -49.51
N PRO A 77 21.33 -15.63 -49.93
CA PRO A 77 22.19 -15.87 -51.09
C PRO A 77 21.48 -15.46 -52.39
N PRO A 78 22.23 -15.07 -53.44
CA PRO A 78 21.65 -14.79 -54.75
C PRO A 78 21.00 -16.03 -55.37
N GLU A 79 19.78 -15.86 -55.90
CA GLU A 79 19.05 -16.91 -56.59
C GLU A 79 19.35 -16.87 -58.10
N TYR A 80 19.54 -18.04 -58.71
CA TYR A 80 19.88 -18.17 -60.14
C TYR A 80 18.82 -18.98 -60.88
N THR A 81 18.52 -18.58 -62.12
CA THR A 81 17.53 -19.25 -62.97
C THR A 81 18.19 -19.80 -64.23
N TYR A 82 17.84 -21.04 -64.59
CA TYR A 82 18.30 -21.71 -65.80
C TYR A 82 17.56 -21.20 -67.04
N ASP A 83 18.31 -20.76 -68.04
CA ASP A 83 17.80 -20.27 -69.33
C ASP A 83 17.89 -21.37 -70.39
N ALA A 84 16.80 -22.12 -70.54
CA ALA A 84 16.68 -23.19 -71.53
C ALA A 84 16.75 -22.68 -72.99
N ASN A 85 16.43 -21.40 -73.24
CA ASN A 85 16.48 -20.85 -74.59
C ASN A 85 17.92 -20.68 -75.08
N LYS A 86 18.85 -20.32 -74.18
CA LYS A 86 20.28 -20.27 -74.50
C LYS A 86 20.83 -21.63 -74.88
N ALA A 87 20.44 -22.68 -74.17
CA ALA A 87 20.84 -24.05 -74.51
C ALA A 87 20.39 -24.45 -75.92
N LYS A 88 19.10 -24.23 -76.22
CA LYS A 88 18.51 -24.52 -77.52
C LYS A 88 19.15 -23.69 -78.65
N ASN A 89 19.45 -22.42 -78.41
CA ASN A 89 20.10 -21.56 -79.40
C ASN A 89 21.52 -22.04 -79.75
N GLN A 90 22.31 -22.50 -78.79
CA GLN A 90 23.66 -23.02 -79.08
C GLN A 90 23.63 -24.28 -79.95
N VAL A 91 22.68 -25.19 -79.70
CA VAL A 91 22.48 -26.38 -80.55
C VAL A 91 22.05 -25.97 -81.97
N ASN A 92 21.17 -24.96 -82.09
CA ASN A 92 20.76 -24.43 -83.40
C ASN A 92 21.92 -23.77 -84.16
N LEU A 93 22.83 -23.07 -83.48
CA LEU A 93 24.02 -22.45 -84.07
C LEU A 93 24.99 -23.49 -84.62
N VAL A 94 25.24 -24.57 -83.86
CA VAL A 94 26.06 -25.70 -84.31
C VAL A 94 25.41 -26.39 -85.49
N THR A 95 24.09 -26.58 -85.47
CA THR A 95 23.34 -27.16 -86.60
C THR A 95 23.49 -26.32 -87.87
N SER A 96 23.29 -25.00 -87.72
CA SER A 96 23.40 -24.04 -88.81
C SER A 96 24.81 -23.96 -89.38
N LEU A 97 25.86 -24.11 -88.54
CA LEU A 97 27.25 -24.20 -88.99
C LEU A 97 27.41 -25.31 -90.03
N PHE A 98 27.00 -26.53 -89.70
CA PHE A 98 27.14 -27.66 -90.61
C PHE A 98 26.24 -27.57 -91.83
N ASP A 99 25.03 -27.01 -91.70
CA ASP A 99 24.14 -26.78 -92.84
C ASP A 99 24.74 -25.79 -93.84
N MET A 100 25.40 -24.73 -93.37
CA MET A 100 26.12 -23.78 -94.23
C MET A 100 27.33 -24.41 -94.91
N ILE A 101 28.10 -25.25 -94.21
CA ILE A 101 29.21 -26.02 -94.80
C ILE A 101 28.70 -26.96 -95.88
N GLN A 102 27.64 -27.72 -95.60
CA GLN A 102 27.06 -28.67 -96.56
C GLN A 102 26.48 -27.95 -97.78
N LYS A 103 25.80 -26.82 -97.59
CA LYS A 103 25.30 -25.98 -98.67
C LYS A 103 26.42 -25.40 -99.52
N THR A 104 27.50 -24.94 -98.89
CA THR A 104 28.69 -24.43 -99.61
C THR A 104 29.36 -25.54 -100.42
N ASN A 105 29.49 -26.75 -99.87
CA ASN A 105 30.00 -27.92 -100.60
C ASN A 105 29.11 -28.27 -101.80
N ALA A 106 27.78 -28.26 -101.63
CA ALA A 106 26.84 -28.52 -102.73
C ALA A 106 26.85 -27.43 -103.81
N GLU A 107 26.97 -26.15 -103.43
CA GLU A 107 27.12 -25.03 -104.36
C GLU A 107 28.45 -25.10 -105.11
N ALA A 108 29.54 -25.48 -104.43
CA ALA A 108 30.83 -25.69 -105.05
C ALA A 108 30.83 -26.88 -106.01
N GLU A 109 30.24 -28.01 -105.63
CA GLU A 109 30.09 -29.18 -106.50
C GLU A 109 29.21 -28.88 -107.71
N LYS A 110 28.10 -28.13 -107.53
CA LYS A 110 27.26 -27.68 -108.64
C LYS A 110 28.02 -26.74 -109.56
N LYS A 111 28.77 -25.77 -109.04
CA LYS A 111 29.57 -24.84 -109.85
C LYS A 111 30.69 -25.57 -110.61
N TYR A 112 31.33 -26.55 -109.97
CA TYR A 112 32.28 -27.43 -110.63
C TYR A 112 31.63 -28.23 -111.76
N ASN A 113 30.49 -28.91 -111.51
CA ASN A 113 29.76 -29.66 -112.53
C ASN A 113 29.25 -28.77 -113.67
N ASP A 114 28.74 -27.57 -113.36
CA ASP A 114 28.30 -26.58 -114.36
C ASP A 114 29.46 -26.06 -115.23
N GLU A 115 30.68 -25.93 -114.68
CA GLU A 115 31.90 -25.58 -115.44
C GLU A 115 32.44 -26.79 -116.23
N LEU A 116 32.31 -28.00 -115.69
CA LEU A 116 32.69 -29.26 -116.34
C LEU A 116 31.82 -29.57 -117.57
N ASP A 117 30.52 -29.26 -117.50
CA ASP A 117 29.56 -29.42 -118.58
C ASP A 117 29.70 -28.36 -119.69
N LYS A 118 30.25 -27.18 -119.36
CA LYS A 118 30.50 -26.08 -120.32
C LYS A 118 31.86 -26.16 -121.02
N ALA A 119 32.80 -26.95 -120.51
CA ALA A 119 34.14 -27.06 -121.06
C ALA A 119 34.22 -28.02 -122.27
N LYS A 120 34.81 -27.56 -123.38
CA LYS A 120 35.09 -28.40 -124.56
C LYS A 120 36.21 -29.43 -124.32
N ASP A 121 37.03 -29.22 -123.28
CA ASP A 121 38.05 -30.16 -122.85
C ASP A 121 37.94 -30.38 -121.32
N LYS A 122 37.59 -31.59 -120.92
CA LYS A 122 37.27 -31.93 -119.53
C LYS A 122 38.50 -31.96 -118.61
N LYS A 123 39.71 -31.86 -119.16
CA LYS A 123 40.98 -31.86 -118.39
C LYS A 123 41.43 -30.49 -117.85
N THR A 124 40.77 -29.40 -118.23
CA THR A 124 41.10 -28.02 -117.81
C THR A 124 40.24 -27.45 -116.69
N VAL A 125 39.23 -28.19 -116.21
CA VAL A 125 38.37 -27.77 -115.10
C VAL A 125 38.88 -28.40 -113.82
N ASN A 126 39.44 -27.60 -112.92
CA ASN A 126 39.89 -28.05 -111.61
C ASN A 126 38.72 -28.03 -110.62
N GLU A 127 38.71 -28.98 -109.69
CA GLU A 127 37.80 -28.91 -108.54
C GLU A 127 38.04 -27.61 -107.77
N ILE A 128 36.95 -26.98 -107.32
CA ILE A 128 37.02 -25.77 -106.51
C ILE A 128 37.81 -26.06 -105.24
N SER A 129 38.92 -25.35 -105.07
CA SER A 129 39.84 -25.53 -103.95
C SER A 129 39.18 -25.16 -102.63
N VAL A 130 39.73 -25.67 -101.53
CA VAL A 130 39.26 -25.35 -100.17
C VAL A 130 39.35 -23.84 -99.90
N GLU A 131 40.35 -23.16 -100.46
CA GLU A 131 40.58 -21.72 -100.33
C GLU A 131 39.48 -20.89 -101.02
N GLU A 132 38.91 -21.38 -102.13
CA GLU A 132 37.80 -20.72 -102.84
C GLU A 132 36.43 -20.95 -102.16
N ARG A 133 36.29 -21.98 -101.33
CA ARG A 133 35.04 -22.26 -100.58
C ARG A 133 34.83 -21.31 -99.39
N ILE A 134 35.90 -20.70 -98.86
CA ILE A 134 35.81 -19.76 -97.72
C ILE A 134 35.07 -18.47 -98.07
N PRO A 135 35.39 -17.76 -99.17
CA PRO A 135 34.60 -16.61 -99.61
C PRO A 135 33.13 -16.96 -99.86
N MET A 136 32.86 -18.15 -100.42
CA MET A 136 31.49 -18.64 -100.65
C MET A 136 30.73 -18.82 -99.34
N LEU A 137 31.35 -19.43 -98.32
CA LEU A 137 30.77 -19.57 -96.99
C LEU A 137 30.52 -18.20 -96.33
N LYS A 138 31.51 -17.30 -96.40
CA LYS A 138 31.41 -15.96 -95.79
C LYS A 138 30.27 -15.13 -96.41
N SER A 139 29.96 -15.31 -97.69
CA SER A 139 28.78 -14.67 -98.32
C SER A 139 27.45 -15.11 -97.69
N GLN A 140 27.38 -16.32 -97.13
CA GLN A 140 26.17 -16.79 -96.43
C GLN A 140 25.99 -16.10 -95.08
N PHE A 141 27.07 -15.58 -94.47
CA PHE A 141 27.01 -14.85 -93.20
C PHE A 141 26.27 -13.52 -93.31
N GLU A 142 26.22 -12.91 -94.50
CA GLU A 142 25.49 -11.65 -94.75
C GLU A 142 23.97 -11.78 -94.49
N LYS A 143 23.45 -13.01 -94.49
CA LYS A 143 22.03 -13.31 -94.28
C LYS A 143 21.69 -13.62 -92.82
N LEU A 144 22.67 -13.63 -91.92
CA LEU A 144 22.50 -13.98 -90.51
C LEU A 144 22.19 -12.74 -89.66
N ASN A 145 21.51 -12.95 -88.53
CA ASN A 145 21.31 -11.87 -87.57
C ASN A 145 22.66 -11.51 -86.89
N PRO A 146 22.82 -10.27 -86.36
CA PRO A 146 24.09 -9.83 -85.76
C PRO A 146 24.58 -10.67 -84.56
N ASN A 147 23.67 -11.29 -83.80
CA ASN A 147 24.02 -12.08 -82.62
C ASN A 147 24.60 -13.45 -83.01
N ASP A 148 24.01 -14.10 -84.02
CA ASP A 148 24.45 -15.38 -84.55
C ASP A 148 25.73 -15.21 -85.39
N LEU A 149 25.87 -14.09 -86.11
CA LEU A 149 27.05 -13.73 -86.89
C LEU A 149 28.34 -13.77 -86.04
N THR A 150 28.26 -13.29 -84.80
CA THR A 150 29.40 -13.26 -83.86
C THR A 150 29.92 -14.67 -83.54
N TYR A 151 29.03 -15.66 -83.46
CA TYR A 151 29.42 -17.05 -83.23
C TYR A 151 30.23 -17.61 -84.40
N PHE A 152 29.78 -17.40 -85.64
CA PHE A 152 30.49 -17.89 -86.83
C PHE A 152 31.83 -17.14 -87.04
N GLN A 153 31.86 -15.82 -86.83
CA GLN A 153 33.12 -15.05 -86.91
C GLN A 153 34.14 -15.41 -85.82
N SER A 154 33.74 -16.13 -84.77
CA SER A 154 34.63 -16.51 -83.68
C SER A 154 35.60 -17.66 -84.03
N PHE A 155 35.39 -18.32 -85.17
CA PHE A 155 36.26 -19.38 -85.68
C PHE A 155 37.28 -18.82 -86.69
N PRO A 156 38.56 -19.25 -86.64
CA PRO A 156 39.56 -18.85 -87.63
C PRO A 156 39.31 -19.51 -89.00
N ASP A 157 39.80 -18.90 -90.07
CA ASP A 157 39.65 -19.45 -91.44
C ASP A 157 40.18 -20.90 -91.54
N SER A 158 41.29 -21.21 -90.85
CA SER A 158 41.86 -22.56 -90.77
C SER A 158 40.92 -23.63 -90.22
N PHE A 159 39.95 -23.26 -89.37
CA PHE A 159 38.92 -24.18 -88.89
C PHE A 159 37.94 -24.54 -90.00
N TYR A 160 37.56 -23.57 -90.83
CA TYR A 160 36.70 -23.80 -91.98
C TYR A 160 37.40 -24.60 -93.07
N GLU A 161 38.68 -24.33 -93.33
CA GLU A 161 39.52 -25.15 -94.24
C GLU A 161 39.53 -26.61 -93.79
N GLN A 162 39.72 -26.84 -92.49
CA GLN A 162 39.69 -28.17 -91.90
C GLN A 162 38.34 -28.86 -92.12
N LEU A 163 37.21 -28.16 -91.90
CA LEU A 163 35.88 -28.72 -92.16
C LEU A 163 35.65 -29.05 -93.65
N PHE A 164 36.15 -28.23 -94.56
CA PHE A 164 36.03 -28.47 -96.01
C PHE A 164 36.95 -29.59 -96.53
N SER A 165 38.03 -29.91 -95.80
CA SER A 165 38.95 -31.00 -96.14
C SER A 165 38.43 -32.40 -95.76
N PHE A 166 37.39 -32.49 -94.94
CA PHE A 166 36.81 -33.77 -94.52
C PHE A 166 35.95 -34.40 -95.62
N SER A 167 36.00 -35.73 -95.72
CA SER A 167 35.04 -36.47 -96.55
C SER A 167 33.62 -36.37 -95.99
N ALA A 168 32.61 -36.70 -96.80
CA ALA A 168 31.20 -36.58 -96.41
C ALA A 168 30.86 -37.40 -95.13
N ASP A 169 31.43 -38.59 -94.98
CA ASP A 169 31.24 -39.44 -93.79
C ASP A 169 31.92 -38.86 -92.55
N GLU A 170 33.12 -38.28 -92.72
CA GLU A 170 33.86 -37.64 -91.64
C GLU A 170 33.17 -36.37 -91.14
N LEU A 171 32.69 -35.52 -92.06
CA LEU A 171 31.93 -34.32 -91.73
C LEU A 171 30.61 -34.67 -91.02
N LYS A 172 29.95 -35.75 -91.43
CA LYS A 172 28.74 -36.26 -90.77
C LYS A 172 29.03 -36.70 -89.33
N ARG A 173 30.12 -37.45 -89.10
CA ARG A 173 30.53 -37.86 -87.75
C ARG A 173 30.89 -36.65 -86.87
N VAL A 174 31.60 -35.67 -87.41
CA VAL A 174 31.94 -34.42 -86.70
C VAL A 174 30.68 -33.64 -86.32
N ARG A 175 29.69 -33.56 -87.22
CA ARG A 175 28.38 -32.94 -86.96
C ARG A 175 27.64 -33.65 -85.82
N GLU A 176 27.46 -34.96 -85.91
CA GLU A 176 26.72 -35.75 -84.92
C GLU A 176 27.35 -35.64 -83.53
N GLN A 177 28.67 -35.84 -83.42
CA GLN A 177 29.36 -35.77 -82.13
C GLN A 177 29.37 -34.35 -81.54
N SER A 178 29.52 -33.31 -82.36
CA SER A 178 29.44 -31.92 -81.90
C SER A 178 28.07 -31.59 -81.33
N LEU A 179 26.99 -32.00 -82.02
CA LEU A 179 25.62 -31.75 -81.59
C LEU A 179 25.29 -32.51 -80.30
N THR A 180 25.67 -33.79 -80.20
CA THR A 180 25.45 -34.58 -78.99
C THR A 180 26.13 -33.98 -77.77
N VAL A 181 27.41 -33.58 -77.90
CA VAL A 181 28.16 -33.03 -76.77
C VAL A 181 27.65 -31.64 -76.37
N VAL A 182 27.35 -30.78 -77.33
CA VAL A 182 26.84 -29.43 -77.03
C VAL A 182 25.45 -29.51 -76.39
N ASP A 183 24.54 -30.34 -76.91
CA ASP A 183 23.19 -30.48 -76.34
C ASP A 183 23.22 -31.04 -74.91
N GLU A 184 24.01 -32.08 -74.66
CA GLU A 184 24.10 -32.69 -73.33
C GLU A 184 24.68 -31.72 -72.29
N VAL A 185 25.75 -31.01 -72.63
CA VAL A 185 26.39 -30.09 -71.69
C VAL A 185 25.54 -28.83 -71.49
N MET A 186 24.95 -28.28 -72.56
CA MET A 186 24.10 -27.10 -72.45
C MET A 186 22.77 -27.36 -71.74
N ASN A 187 22.33 -28.62 -71.59
CA ASN A 187 21.20 -28.99 -70.74
C ASN A 187 21.51 -29.00 -69.23
N LYS A 188 22.79 -28.87 -68.84
CA LYS A 188 23.20 -28.67 -67.45
C LYS A 188 23.13 -27.18 -67.07
N LYS A 189 23.06 -26.90 -65.77
CA LYS A 189 23.18 -25.53 -65.24
C LYS A 189 24.65 -25.09 -65.19
N ILE A 190 25.03 -24.20 -66.10
CA ILE A 190 26.40 -23.72 -66.26
C ILE A 190 26.50 -22.29 -65.75
N ARG A 191 27.27 -22.10 -64.68
CA ARG A 191 27.66 -20.80 -64.13
C ARG A 191 29.00 -20.37 -64.70
N ASN A 192 29.31 -19.08 -64.55
CA ASN A 192 30.64 -18.60 -64.90
C ASN A 192 31.77 -19.35 -64.15
N SER A 193 31.52 -19.76 -62.89
CA SER A 193 32.47 -20.53 -62.08
C SER A 193 32.65 -21.99 -62.56
N THR A 194 31.65 -22.59 -63.20
CA THR A 194 31.69 -23.99 -63.66
C THR A 194 31.93 -24.13 -65.16
N LEU A 195 31.89 -23.03 -65.92
CA LEU A 195 32.02 -23.01 -67.39
C LEU A 195 33.26 -23.74 -67.91
N GLN A 196 34.43 -23.46 -67.33
CA GLN A 196 35.68 -24.07 -67.79
C GLN A 196 35.75 -25.57 -67.45
N VAL A 197 35.20 -25.96 -66.31
CA VAL A 197 35.13 -27.37 -65.88
C VAL A 197 34.24 -28.16 -66.82
N GLU A 198 33.07 -27.63 -67.18
CA GLU A 198 32.15 -28.30 -68.11
C GLU A 198 32.73 -28.39 -69.53
N LYS A 199 33.41 -27.35 -70.02
CA LYS A 199 34.15 -27.41 -71.30
C LYS A 199 35.23 -28.47 -71.31
N GLN A 200 36.03 -28.54 -70.25
CA GLN A 200 37.11 -29.52 -70.15
C GLN A 200 36.57 -30.95 -70.07
N THR A 201 35.52 -31.17 -69.28
CA THR A 201 34.82 -32.47 -69.18
C THR A 201 34.27 -32.91 -70.54
N ALA A 202 33.69 -31.99 -71.31
CA ALA A 202 33.20 -32.24 -72.66
C ALA A 202 34.33 -32.71 -73.61
N LYS A 203 35.50 -32.08 -73.54
CA LYS A 203 36.67 -32.43 -74.35
C LYS A 203 37.30 -33.77 -73.96
N GLU A 204 37.35 -34.08 -72.67
CA GLU A 204 37.90 -35.35 -72.17
C GLU A 204 37.06 -36.55 -72.63
N ARG A 205 35.74 -36.40 -72.72
CA ARG A 205 34.86 -37.45 -73.23
C ARG A 205 35.17 -37.83 -74.69
N LEU A 206 35.58 -36.86 -75.51
CA LEU A 206 35.95 -37.10 -76.92
C LEU A 206 37.23 -37.95 -77.08
N GLN A 207 37.97 -38.22 -76.00
CA GLN A 207 39.11 -39.14 -76.03
C GLN A 207 38.67 -40.60 -76.18
N TYR A 208 37.46 -40.93 -75.73
CA TYR A 208 36.89 -42.28 -75.75
C TYR A 208 36.00 -42.56 -76.97
N VAL A 209 35.82 -41.56 -77.85
CA VAL A 209 35.07 -41.70 -79.10
C VAL A 209 36.04 -42.04 -80.24
N ASP A 210 35.65 -42.97 -81.10
CA ASP A 210 36.42 -43.39 -82.28
C ASP A 210 36.36 -42.32 -83.41
N ILE A 211 37.17 -41.28 -83.24
CA ILE A 211 37.33 -40.16 -84.17
C ILE A 211 38.82 -39.86 -84.39
N SER A 212 39.16 -39.39 -85.59
CA SER A 212 40.54 -39.01 -85.90
C SER A 212 40.99 -37.76 -85.12
N THR A 213 42.30 -37.55 -85.02
CA THR A 213 42.87 -36.37 -84.33
C THR A 213 42.38 -35.05 -84.94
N SER A 214 42.22 -35.00 -86.28
CA SER A 214 41.70 -33.83 -86.99
C SER A 214 40.23 -33.58 -86.67
N MET A 215 39.37 -34.61 -86.65
CA MET A 215 37.97 -34.48 -86.23
C MET A 215 37.86 -33.97 -84.79
N ARG A 216 38.69 -34.49 -83.89
CA ARG A 216 38.68 -34.09 -82.47
C ARG A 216 39.05 -32.62 -82.30
N GLN A 217 40.00 -32.10 -83.06
CA GLN A 217 40.37 -30.68 -83.04
C GLN A 217 39.23 -29.77 -83.51
N ALA A 218 38.51 -30.18 -84.57
CA ALA A 218 37.34 -29.46 -85.04
C ALA A 218 36.21 -29.45 -83.99
N ILE A 219 35.88 -30.60 -83.40
CA ILE A 219 34.85 -30.70 -82.36
C ILE A 219 35.24 -29.89 -81.11
N ASN A 220 36.52 -29.93 -80.69
CA ASN A 220 37.00 -29.13 -79.56
C ASN A 220 36.85 -27.62 -79.80
N SER A 221 37.09 -27.16 -81.03
CA SER A 221 36.91 -25.76 -81.40
C SER A 221 35.44 -25.34 -81.33
N ILE A 222 34.53 -26.23 -81.74
CA ILE A 222 33.08 -26.03 -81.60
C ILE A 222 32.70 -25.96 -80.12
N ILE A 223 33.11 -26.93 -79.30
CA ILE A 223 32.86 -26.96 -77.84
C ILE A 223 33.30 -25.66 -77.16
N ASP A 224 34.46 -25.12 -77.52
CA ASP A 224 35.00 -23.90 -76.93
C ASP A 224 34.14 -22.67 -77.21
N LYS A 225 33.41 -22.64 -78.33
CA LYS A 225 32.59 -21.51 -78.75
C LYS A 225 31.10 -21.71 -78.45
N SER A 226 30.60 -22.95 -78.45
CA SER A 226 29.18 -23.26 -78.28
C SER A 226 28.75 -23.45 -76.83
N ILE A 227 29.66 -23.84 -75.92
CA ILE A 227 29.31 -23.98 -74.51
C ILE A 227 29.43 -22.61 -73.81
N VAL A 228 28.31 -22.09 -73.32
CA VAL A 228 28.21 -20.76 -72.70
C VAL A 228 27.42 -20.80 -71.38
N VAL A 229 27.54 -19.74 -70.58
CA VAL A 229 26.79 -19.59 -69.32
C VAL A 229 25.28 -19.49 -69.61
N ASN A 230 24.52 -20.43 -69.05
CA ASN A 230 23.05 -20.50 -69.19
C ASN A 230 22.31 -20.34 -67.86
N GLU A 231 23.01 -20.16 -66.74
CA GLU A 231 22.41 -19.82 -65.45
C GLU A 231 22.60 -18.33 -65.14
N ILE A 232 21.50 -17.58 -65.03
CA ILE A 232 21.50 -16.12 -64.89
C ILE A 232 20.98 -15.75 -63.50
N ALA A 233 21.60 -14.75 -62.86
CA ALA A 233 21.12 -14.23 -61.58
C ALA A 233 19.70 -13.66 -61.73
N ASN A 234 18.80 -14.06 -60.83
CA ASN A 234 17.42 -13.58 -60.77
C ASN A 234 17.29 -12.58 -59.63
N GLU A 235 17.59 -11.33 -59.93
CA GLU A 235 17.56 -10.23 -58.95
C GLU A 235 16.16 -10.06 -58.35
N LYS A 236 15.09 -10.23 -59.15
CA LYS A 236 13.72 -10.08 -58.67
C LYS A 236 13.35 -11.11 -57.60
N VAL A 237 13.68 -12.38 -57.84
CA VAL A 237 13.43 -13.45 -56.85
C VAL A 237 14.35 -13.28 -55.64
N THR A 238 15.61 -12.88 -55.85
CA THR A 238 16.55 -12.60 -54.76
C THR A 238 16.05 -11.48 -53.84
N GLU A 239 15.54 -10.37 -54.39
CA GLU A 239 14.97 -9.28 -53.60
C GLU A 239 13.66 -9.68 -52.90
N GLN A 240 12.83 -10.51 -53.51
CA GLN A 240 11.66 -11.07 -52.83
C GLN A 240 12.04 -11.94 -51.63
N LEU A 241 13.08 -12.78 -51.77
CA LEU A 241 13.59 -13.60 -50.67
C LEU A 241 14.19 -12.74 -49.54
N LYS A 242 14.88 -11.64 -49.89
CA LYS A 242 15.39 -10.64 -48.93
C LYS A 242 14.28 -9.96 -48.13
N GLU A 243 13.22 -9.50 -48.79
CA GLU A 243 12.09 -8.86 -48.09
C GLU A 243 11.30 -9.87 -47.24
N ASN A 244 11.14 -11.11 -47.71
CA ASN A 244 10.54 -12.17 -46.90
C ASN A 244 11.39 -12.51 -45.66
N ALA A 245 12.71 -12.59 -45.81
CA ALA A 245 13.63 -12.83 -44.70
C ALA A 245 13.54 -11.71 -43.64
N LYS A 246 13.47 -10.44 -44.08
CA LYS A 246 13.25 -9.28 -43.21
C LYS A 246 11.91 -9.37 -42.46
N ASN A 247 10.82 -9.63 -43.16
CA ASN A 247 9.47 -9.63 -42.59
C ASN A 247 9.23 -10.79 -41.62
N ASN A 248 9.99 -11.89 -41.75
CA ASN A 248 9.91 -13.03 -40.85
C ASN A 248 10.69 -12.85 -39.53
N VAL A 249 11.48 -11.78 -39.37
CA VAL A 249 12.16 -11.48 -38.12
C VAL A 249 11.16 -11.04 -37.07
N GLN A 250 11.04 -11.83 -36.00
CA GLN A 250 10.19 -11.49 -34.86
C GLN A 250 10.75 -10.25 -34.12
N PRO A 251 9.89 -9.31 -33.70
CA PRO A 251 10.31 -8.16 -32.91
C PRO A 251 11.04 -8.57 -31.63
N VAL A 252 12.15 -7.90 -31.32
CA VAL A 252 12.86 -8.13 -30.06
C VAL A 252 12.18 -7.33 -28.96
N MET A 253 11.51 -8.02 -28.05
CA MET A 253 10.79 -7.41 -26.94
C MET A 253 11.66 -7.34 -25.68
N ILE A 254 11.62 -6.20 -24.99
CA ILE A 254 12.08 -6.06 -23.60
C ILE A 254 10.84 -6.20 -22.72
N TYR A 255 10.84 -7.14 -21.79
CA TYR A 255 9.67 -7.40 -20.94
C TYR A 255 9.74 -6.62 -19.62
N GLN A 256 8.60 -6.13 -19.14
CA GLN A 256 8.52 -5.50 -17.82
C GLN A 256 9.06 -6.46 -16.73
N GLY A 257 9.97 -5.94 -15.88
CA GLY A 257 10.63 -6.69 -14.81
C GLY A 257 11.94 -7.40 -15.20
N GLU A 258 12.26 -7.47 -16.50
CA GLU A 258 13.55 -7.98 -17.00
C GLU A 258 14.72 -7.21 -16.38
N ILE A 259 15.75 -7.93 -15.93
CA ILE A 259 16.97 -7.34 -15.38
C ILE A 259 17.83 -6.83 -16.53
N ILE A 260 18.08 -5.52 -16.56
CA ILE A 260 18.92 -4.88 -17.57
C ILE A 260 20.39 -4.86 -17.12
N VAL A 261 20.64 -4.52 -15.85
CA VAL A 261 21.97 -4.54 -15.21
C VAL A 261 21.79 -4.95 -13.75
N ARG A 262 22.64 -5.84 -13.23
CA ARG A 262 22.63 -6.17 -11.79
C ARG A 262 23.43 -5.14 -10.99
N GLU A 263 23.07 -4.99 -9.72
CA GLU A 263 23.87 -4.22 -8.78
C GLU A 263 25.33 -4.69 -8.79
N GLY A 264 26.27 -3.75 -8.87
CA GLY A 264 27.70 -4.01 -8.93
C GLY A 264 28.24 -4.41 -10.31
N GLU A 265 27.39 -4.55 -11.33
CA GLU A 265 27.83 -4.76 -12.72
C GLU A 265 28.05 -3.42 -13.44
N GLN A 266 28.98 -3.41 -14.41
CA GLN A 266 29.24 -2.24 -15.22
C GLN A 266 28.17 -2.07 -16.30
N ILE A 267 27.62 -0.86 -16.44
CA ILE A 267 26.64 -0.54 -17.47
C ILE A 267 27.34 -0.50 -18.83
N ASP A 268 27.12 -1.52 -19.66
CA ASP A 268 27.66 -1.61 -21.01
C ASP A 268 26.81 -0.82 -22.03
N ALA A 269 27.31 -0.68 -23.26
CA ALA A 269 26.64 0.06 -24.33
C ALA A 269 25.23 -0.48 -24.63
N LYS A 270 25.03 -1.81 -24.58
CA LYS A 270 23.74 -2.46 -24.85
C LYS A 270 22.74 -2.18 -23.75
N ALA A 271 23.15 -2.27 -22.49
CA ALA A 271 22.34 -1.91 -21.34
C ALA A 271 21.98 -0.43 -21.37
N MET A 272 22.93 0.45 -21.69
CA MET A 272 22.70 1.89 -21.82
C MET A 272 21.66 2.21 -22.90
N GLU A 273 21.66 1.46 -24.00
CA GLU A 273 20.65 1.58 -25.05
C GLU A 273 19.26 1.11 -24.58
N LYS A 274 19.17 -0.06 -23.92
CA LYS A 274 17.92 -0.53 -23.32
C LYS A 274 17.37 0.49 -22.31
N ILE A 275 18.22 1.06 -21.46
CA ILE A 275 17.88 2.11 -20.48
C ILE A 275 17.32 3.37 -21.18
N LYS A 276 17.90 3.79 -22.31
CA LYS A 276 17.39 4.92 -23.12
C LYS A 276 16.01 4.62 -23.73
N VAL A 277 15.83 3.45 -24.33
CA VAL A 277 14.56 3.02 -24.94
C VAL A 277 13.44 2.91 -23.88
N LEU A 278 13.79 2.46 -22.68
CA LEU A 278 12.88 2.42 -21.53
C LEU A 278 12.54 3.80 -20.97
N GLY A 279 13.26 4.86 -21.40
CA GLY A 279 13.07 6.23 -20.94
C GLY A 279 13.59 6.46 -19.51
N LEU A 280 14.52 5.63 -19.04
CA LEU A 280 15.06 5.69 -17.68
C LEU A 280 16.10 6.81 -17.50
N THR A 281 16.71 7.31 -18.58
CA THR A 281 17.67 8.44 -18.55
C THR A 281 17.05 9.82 -18.53
N ASN A 282 15.83 9.98 -19.06
CA ASN A 282 15.13 11.26 -19.17
C ASN A 282 13.85 11.25 -18.35
N GLN A 283 13.97 11.02 -17.04
CA GLN A 283 12.88 11.30 -16.12
C GLN A 283 12.91 12.78 -15.78
N SER A 284 12.18 13.61 -16.54
CA SER A 284 11.68 14.87 -15.99
C SER A 284 10.85 14.49 -14.77
N THR A 285 11.15 15.04 -13.60
CA THR A 285 10.34 14.82 -12.39
C THR A 285 8.89 15.19 -12.71
N SER A 286 8.04 14.18 -12.88
CA SER A 286 6.62 14.38 -13.14
C SER A 286 6.02 15.15 -11.97
N VAL A 287 5.36 16.27 -12.25
CA VAL A 287 4.70 17.09 -11.22
C VAL A 287 3.38 16.46 -10.73
N PHE A 288 2.86 15.46 -11.46
CA PHE A 288 1.55 14.86 -11.21
C PHE A 288 1.43 14.16 -9.85
N PRO A 289 2.41 13.38 -9.35
CA PRO A 289 2.35 12.80 -8.01
C PRO A 289 2.27 13.86 -6.91
N MET A 290 2.97 14.99 -7.08
CA MET A 290 2.93 16.10 -6.12
C MET A 290 1.56 16.82 -6.15
N LEU A 291 0.99 17.01 -7.35
CA LEU A 291 -0.38 17.51 -7.51
C LEU A 291 -1.41 16.57 -6.85
N ALA A 292 -1.28 15.25 -7.08
CA ALA A 292 -2.15 14.25 -6.48
C ALA A 292 -2.07 14.24 -4.94
N LEU A 293 -0.89 14.47 -4.37
CA LEU A 293 -0.73 14.63 -2.93
C LEU A 293 -1.47 15.87 -2.41
N ILE A 294 -1.33 17.02 -3.08
CA ILE A 294 -2.04 18.26 -2.71
C ILE A 294 -3.56 18.05 -2.78
N LEU A 295 -4.07 17.44 -3.86
CA LEU A 295 -5.51 17.13 -4.00
C LEU A 295 -5.99 16.19 -2.89
N THR A 296 -5.18 15.20 -2.51
CA THR A 296 -5.49 14.29 -1.39
C THR A 296 -5.59 15.04 -0.06
N LEU A 297 -4.68 15.97 0.21
CA LEU A 297 -4.70 16.80 1.42
C LEU A 297 -5.93 17.72 1.47
N ILE A 298 -6.32 18.30 0.32
CA ILE A 298 -7.55 19.10 0.20
C ILE A 298 -8.79 18.24 0.49
N LEU A 299 -8.84 17.01 -0.04
CA LEU A 299 -9.92 16.06 0.23
C LEU A 299 -9.98 15.65 1.71
N GLN A 300 -8.83 15.49 2.37
CA GLN A 300 -8.78 15.21 3.80
C GLN A 300 -9.36 16.36 4.62
N ILE A 301 -8.92 17.60 4.32
CA ILE A 301 -9.42 18.80 5.00
C ILE A 301 -10.94 18.93 4.83
N SER A 302 -11.46 18.74 3.61
CA SER A 302 -12.89 18.90 3.34
C SER A 302 -13.75 17.91 4.15
N LEU A 303 -13.31 16.67 4.28
CA LEU A 303 -13.99 15.65 5.08
C LEU A 303 -13.89 15.91 6.60
N ILE A 304 -12.75 16.41 7.10
CA ILE A 304 -12.62 16.83 8.50
C ILE A 304 -13.61 17.96 8.80
N ILE A 305 -13.70 18.97 7.92
CA ILE A 305 -14.65 20.08 8.07
C ILE A 305 -16.10 19.56 8.06
N TYR A 306 -16.43 18.63 7.16
CA TYR A 306 -17.75 18.03 7.09
C TYR A 306 -18.14 17.30 8.39
N ILE A 307 -17.27 16.44 8.93
CA ILE A 307 -17.53 15.69 10.16
C ILE A 307 -17.68 16.65 11.36
N THR A 308 -16.83 17.67 11.45
CA THR A 308 -16.81 18.61 12.58
C THR A 308 -17.96 19.60 12.57
N LYS A 309 -18.58 19.85 11.40
CA LYS A 309 -19.80 20.66 11.29
C LYS A 309 -20.99 20.05 12.04
N THR A 310 -21.00 18.74 12.23
CA THR A 310 -22.07 18.01 12.94
C THR A 310 -21.93 17.93 14.46
N GLN A 311 -20.86 18.52 15.03
CA GLN A 311 -20.68 18.59 16.48
C GLN A 311 -21.21 19.92 17.01
N ASP A 312 -21.80 19.95 18.21
CA ASP A 312 -22.31 21.20 18.81
C ASP A 312 -21.24 21.89 19.68
N ASN A 313 -20.49 21.11 20.47
CA ASN A 313 -19.48 21.65 21.40
C ASN A 313 -18.17 22.07 20.69
N SER A 314 -17.75 23.33 20.88
CA SER A 314 -16.54 23.89 20.26
C SER A 314 -15.24 23.33 20.84
N LYS A 315 -15.19 23.02 22.14
CA LYS A 315 -14.00 22.46 22.80
C LYS A 315 -13.72 21.03 22.33
N ASP A 316 -14.76 20.20 22.23
CA ASP A 316 -14.65 18.83 21.74
C ASP A 316 -14.20 18.77 20.28
N LYS A 317 -14.65 19.70 19.43
CA LYS A 317 -14.17 19.81 18.04
C LYS A 317 -12.66 19.94 17.97
N ILE A 318 -12.11 20.87 18.75
CA ILE A 318 -10.68 21.17 18.74
C ILE A 318 -9.87 19.97 19.27
N LYS A 319 -10.28 19.40 20.41
CA LYS A 319 -9.66 18.19 20.98
C LYS A 319 -9.66 17.05 19.95
N ASN A 320 -10.79 16.83 19.30
CA ASN A 320 -10.95 15.77 18.31
C ASN A 320 -10.04 15.93 17.09
N ILE A 321 -9.92 17.14 16.56
CA ILE A 321 -9.10 17.43 15.38
C ILE A 321 -7.61 17.35 15.71
N LEU A 322 -7.19 17.87 16.87
CA LEU A 322 -5.81 17.72 17.34
C LEU A 322 -5.46 16.25 17.56
N PHE A 323 -6.37 15.46 18.14
CA PHE A 323 -6.14 14.04 18.33
C PHE A 323 -6.00 13.31 16.99
N TYR A 324 -6.91 13.55 16.03
CA TYR A 324 -6.79 13.03 14.67
C TYR A 324 -5.46 13.43 14.01
N ALA A 325 -5.08 14.71 14.10
CA ALA A 325 -3.86 15.25 13.52
C ALA A 325 -2.60 14.57 14.07
N CYS A 326 -2.50 14.44 15.40
CA CYS A 326 -1.40 13.72 16.04
C CYS A 326 -1.39 12.24 15.63
N SER A 327 -2.55 11.57 15.64
CA SER A 327 -2.67 10.16 15.30
C SER A 327 -2.27 9.85 13.86
N ILE A 328 -2.71 10.65 12.88
CA ILE A 328 -2.31 10.45 11.47
C ILE A 328 -0.82 10.77 11.28
N LEU A 329 -0.28 11.80 11.94
CA LEU A 329 1.16 12.10 11.87
C LEU A 329 2.01 10.94 12.41
N VAL A 330 1.61 10.34 13.53
CA VAL A 330 2.27 9.15 14.09
C VAL A 330 2.19 7.95 13.13
N ALA A 331 1.02 7.72 12.52
CA ALA A 331 0.85 6.66 11.52
C ALA A 331 1.80 6.85 10.32
N ILE A 332 1.85 8.05 9.75
CA ILE A 332 2.70 8.38 8.60
C ILE A 332 4.18 8.34 8.97
N PHE A 333 4.55 8.81 10.15
CA PHE A 333 5.91 8.69 10.66
C PHE A 333 6.35 7.21 10.77
N PHE A 334 5.48 6.35 11.31
CA PHE A 334 5.77 4.92 11.43
C PHE A 334 5.84 4.22 10.07
N MET A 335 4.95 4.55 9.13
CA MET A 335 5.06 4.07 7.74
C MET A 335 6.39 4.49 7.10
N LYS A 336 6.82 5.74 7.32
CA LYS A 336 8.10 6.24 6.80
C LYS A 336 9.30 5.56 7.44
N LEU A 337 9.21 5.21 8.73
CA LEU A 337 10.22 4.39 9.40
C LEU A 337 10.34 3.02 8.72
N LEU A 338 9.22 2.34 8.44
CA LEU A 338 9.22 1.05 7.72
C LEU A 338 9.78 1.18 6.30
N TYR A 339 9.47 2.27 5.60
CA TYR A 339 10.04 2.57 4.29
C TYR A 339 11.57 2.64 4.32
N LEU A 340 12.18 3.23 5.36
CA LEU A 340 13.65 3.27 5.51
C LEU A 340 14.29 1.88 5.69
N PHE A 341 13.54 0.91 6.21
CA PHE A 341 13.99 -0.47 6.36
C PHE A 341 13.67 -1.36 5.15
N GLN A 342 12.95 -0.84 4.16
CA GLN A 342 12.57 -1.56 2.95
C GLN A 342 13.75 -1.64 1.97
N LYS A 343 14.70 -2.55 2.24
CA LYS A 343 15.80 -2.94 1.34
C LYS A 343 15.51 -4.28 0.67
N ASP A 344 16.29 -4.68 -0.33
CA ASP A 344 16.07 -5.91 -1.10
C ASP A 344 15.97 -7.20 -0.25
N THR A 345 16.63 -7.24 0.91
CA THR A 345 16.54 -8.38 1.85
C THR A 345 15.22 -8.43 2.62
N PHE A 346 14.45 -7.33 2.66
CA PHE A 346 13.27 -7.11 3.49
C PHE A 346 12.11 -6.47 2.69
N SER A 347 11.86 -6.97 1.47
CA SER A 347 10.91 -6.37 0.52
C SER A 347 9.48 -6.19 1.06
N ASN A 348 9.07 -6.96 2.07
CA ASN A 348 7.69 -7.01 2.59
C ASN A 348 7.50 -6.32 3.95
N VAL A 349 8.52 -5.63 4.47
CA VAL A 349 8.45 -4.97 5.80
C VAL A 349 7.35 -3.90 5.90
N ALA A 350 6.95 -3.31 4.77
CA ALA A 350 5.79 -2.43 4.74
C ALA A 350 4.54 -3.10 5.37
N LEU A 351 4.27 -4.38 5.07
CA LEU A 351 3.10 -5.10 5.60
C LEU A 351 3.09 -5.23 7.13
N LEU A 352 4.18 -4.93 7.85
CA LEU A 352 4.24 -4.91 9.31
C LEU A 352 3.50 -3.72 9.93
N PHE A 353 3.18 -2.69 9.14
CA PHE A 353 2.49 -1.49 9.63
C PHE A 353 1.19 -1.87 10.38
N PRO A 354 1.00 -1.44 11.65
CA PRO A 354 -0.17 -1.79 12.44
C PRO A 354 -1.40 -0.99 11.98
N ALA A 355 -1.93 -1.33 10.80
CA ALA A 355 -2.96 -0.58 10.11
C ALA A 355 -4.28 -0.48 10.88
N ALA A 356 -4.53 -1.39 11.81
CA ALA A 356 -5.72 -1.36 12.64
C ALA A 356 -5.58 -0.42 13.86
N PHE A 357 -4.38 -0.18 14.37
CA PHE A 357 -4.16 0.50 15.65
C PHE A 357 -4.81 1.88 15.71
N VAL A 358 -4.47 2.78 14.78
CA VAL A 358 -4.98 4.15 14.80
C VAL A 358 -6.50 4.22 14.57
N PRO A 359 -7.09 3.48 13.61
CA PRO A 359 -8.54 3.38 13.47
C PRO A 359 -9.27 2.88 14.72
N VAL A 360 -8.74 1.88 15.44
CA VAL A 360 -9.32 1.40 16.71
C VAL A 360 -9.33 2.52 17.75
N ILE A 361 -8.18 3.18 17.96
CA ILE A 361 -8.04 4.24 18.94
C ILE A 361 -9.01 5.41 18.67
N LEU A 362 -9.09 5.89 17.42
CA LEU A 362 -10.02 6.98 17.09
C LEU A 362 -11.49 6.54 17.23
N THR A 363 -11.81 5.27 16.92
CA THR A 363 -13.17 4.73 17.11
C THR A 363 -13.57 4.71 18.59
N MET A 364 -12.65 4.31 19.48
CA MET A 364 -12.90 4.17 20.91
C MET A 364 -13.01 5.51 21.64
N PHE A 365 -12.10 6.46 21.35
CA PHE A 365 -12.09 7.74 22.05
C PHE A 365 -13.02 8.78 21.42
N MET A 366 -13.31 8.66 20.12
CA MET A 366 -14.14 9.63 19.39
C MET A 366 -15.44 8.98 18.91
N ASN A 367 -15.46 8.49 17.68
CA ASN A 367 -16.57 7.77 17.06
C ASN A 367 -16.08 7.03 15.80
N ARG A 368 -16.93 6.15 15.27
CA ARG A 368 -16.63 5.36 14.06
C ARG A 368 -16.31 6.21 12.82
N LYS A 369 -16.87 7.42 12.69
CA LYS A 369 -16.60 8.32 11.54
C LYS A 369 -15.13 8.73 11.50
N TRP A 370 -14.54 9.06 12.66
CA TRP A 370 -13.12 9.40 12.77
C TRP A 370 -12.21 8.19 12.54
N GLY A 371 -12.58 7.02 13.04
CA GLY A 371 -11.88 5.76 12.75
C GLY A 371 -11.87 5.41 11.26
N LEU A 372 -13.00 5.57 10.57
CA LEU A 372 -13.07 5.31 9.13
C LEU A 372 -12.27 6.35 8.33
N LEU A 373 -12.35 7.62 8.72
CA LEU A 373 -11.58 8.69 8.09
C LEU A 373 -10.07 8.41 8.13
N VAL A 374 -9.53 8.03 9.29
CA VAL A 374 -8.09 7.74 9.41
C VAL A 374 -7.72 6.45 8.68
N ALA A 375 -8.58 5.42 8.71
CA ALA A 375 -8.37 4.17 7.96
C ALA A 375 -8.26 4.41 6.44
N MET A 376 -9.11 5.28 5.91
CA MET A 376 -9.10 5.66 4.50
C MET A 376 -7.84 6.46 4.15
N PHE A 377 -7.55 7.54 4.89
CA PHE A 377 -6.42 8.41 4.56
C PHE A 377 -5.05 7.77 4.83
N GLN A 378 -4.88 6.95 5.86
CA GLN A 378 -3.62 6.22 6.05
C GLN A 378 -3.36 5.27 4.86
N SER A 379 -4.39 4.61 4.32
CA SER A 379 -4.26 3.74 3.16
C SER A 379 -3.91 4.56 1.91
N ILE A 380 -4.60 5.68 1.66
CA ILE A 380 -4.27 6.56 0.54
C ILE A 380 -2.85 7.12 0.67
N PHE A 381 -2.42 7.53 1.86
CA PHE A 381 -1.07 8.04 2.09
C PHE A 381 0.02 6.97 1.91
N SER A 382 -0.29 5.68 2.10
CA SER A 382 0.64 4.61 1.77
C SER A 382 1.08 4.62 0.30
N ILE A 383 0.20 5.05 -0.62
CA ILE A 383 0.51 5.17 -2.06
C ILE A 383 1.64 6.17 -2.30
N PHE A 384 1.66 7.27 -1.56
CA PHE A 384 2.66 8.33 -1.69
C PHE A 384 3.96 7.99 -0.96
N ILE A 385 3.89 7.29 0.17
CA ILE A 385 5.08 6.86 0.92
C ILE A 385 5.85 5.78 0.16
N PHE A 386 5.13 4.78 -0.37
CA PHE A 386 5.70 3.65 -1.11
C PHE A 386 5.65 3.88 -2.63
N TYR A 387 5.80 5.14 -3.06
CA TYR A 387 5.70 5.52 -4.48
C TYR A 387 6.77 4.86 -5.36
N ASN A 388 7.92 4.48 -4.79
CA ASN A 388 8.95 3.70 -5.49
C ASN A 388 8.45 2.33 -5.98
N LEU A 389 7.37 1.81 -5.38
CA LEU A 389 6.71 0.57 -5.80
C LEU A 389 5.55 0.81 -6.79
N ALA A 390 5.39 2.04 -7.30
CA ALA A 390 4.34 2.36 -8.25
C ALA A 390 4.41 1.47 -9.50
N GLY A 391 3.25 0.96 -9.93
CA GLY A 391 3.15 0.02 -11.05
C GLY A 391 3.44 -1.45 -10.70
N THR A 392 3.76 -1.76 -9.44
CA THR A 392 3.92 -3.14 -8.94
C THR A 392 2.65 -3.67 -8.29
N THR A 393 2.49 -5.00 -8.25
CA THR A 393 1.42 -5.66 -7.50
C THR A 393 1.59 -5.53 -5.99
N SER A 394 2.82 -5.32 -5.50
CA SER A 394 3.12 -5.14 -4.07
C SER A 394 2.47 -3.89 -3.49
N LEU A 395 2.51 -2.75 -4.22
CA LEU A 395 1.86 -1.53 -3.77
C LEU A 395 0.34 -1.72 -3.62
N LEU A 396 -0.28 -2.38 -4.60
CA LEU A 396 -1.71 -2.69 -4.57
C LEU A 396 -2.07 -3.54 -3.35
N VAL A 397 -1.28 -4.60 -3.05
CA VAL A 397 -1.51 -5.45 -1.87
C VAL A 397 -1.38 -4.66 -0.58
N ILE A 398 -0.34 -3.84 -0.42
CA ILE A 398 -0.12 -3.03 0.79
C ILE A 398 -1.31 -2.08 1.01
N THR A 399 -1.71 -1.33 -0.02
CA THR A 399 -2.80 -0.35 0.08
C THR A 399 -4.13 -1.01 0.38
N LEU A 400 -4.47 -2.12 -0.31
CA LEU A 400 -5.70 -2.88 -0.04
C LEU A 400 -5.69 -3.48 1.37
N TYR A 401 -4.57 -4.06 1.79
CA TYR A 401 -4.42 -4.64 3.12
C TYR A 401 -4.63 -3.60 4.22
N TYR A 402 -4.06 -2.40 4.08
CA TYR A 402 -4.26 -1.31 5.04
C TYR A 402 -5.69 -0.78 5.04
N ALA A 403 -6.29 -0.63 3.86
CA ALA A 403 -7.68 -0.17 3.74
C ALA A 403 -8.64 -1.14 4.42
N PHE A 404 -8.51 -2.43 4.12
CA PHE A 404 -9.36 -3.47 4.68
C PHE A 404 -9.18 -3.59 6.20
N THR A 405 -7.93 -3.73 6.66
CA THR A 405 -7.60 -3.88 8.09
C THR A 405 -8.03 -2.67 8.89
N GLY A 406 -7.79 -1.45 8.37
CA GLY A 406 -8.24 -0.23 9.01
C GLY A 406 -9.76 -0.07 9.04
N CYS A 407 -10.48 -0.52 8.00
CA CYS A 407 -11.94 -0.50 7.97
C CYS A 407 -12.55 -1.48 8.97
N ILE A 408 -12.08 -2.73 8.99
CA ILE A 408 -12.56 -3.78 9.91
C ILE A 408 -12.33 -3.38 11.38
N ALA A 409 -11.22 -2.70 11.68
CA ALA A 409 -10.95 -2.16 13.00
C ALA A 409 -12.08 -1.25 13.55
N THR A 410 -12.80 -0.53 12.67
CA THR A 410 -13.90 0.37 13.07
C THR A 410 -15.19 -0.36 13.49
N PHE A 411 -15.28 -1.67 13.25
CA PHE A 411 -16.45 -2.46 13.64
C PHE A 411 -16.51 -2.70 15.14
N LEU A 412 -15.38 -2.53 15.86
CA LEU A 412 -15.38 -2.50 17.31
C LEU A 412 -16.34 -1.43 17.85
N VAL A 413 -16.96 -1.73 18.99
CA VAL A 413 -17.90 -0.81 19.65
C VAL A 413 -17.09 0.20 20.46
N LYS A 414 -17.64 1.40 20.66
CA LYS A 414 -17.06 2.45 21.51
C LYS A 414 -17.11 2.06 23.00
N ARG A 415 -16.26 1.10 23.37
CA ARG A 415 -16.04 0.56 24.72
C ARG A 415 -14.56 0.26 24.88
N ARG A 416 -14.08 0.15 26.13
CA ARG A 416 -12.70 -0.25 26.40
C ARG A 416 -12.39 -1.56 25.71
N ILE A 417 -11.21 -1.65 25.10
CA ILE A 417 -10.78 -2.84 24.36
C ILE A 417 -10.76 -4.10 25.24
N GLU A 418 -10.39 -3.96 26.51
CA GLU A 418 -10.36 -5.02 27.52
C GLU A 418 -11.72 -5.70 27.71
N SER A 419 -12.82 -4.92 27.62
CA SER A 419 -14.18 -5.43 27.75
C SER A 419 -14.66 -6.25 26.54
N GLN A 420 -13.92 -6.23 25.43
CA GLN A 420 -14.28 -6.87 24.17
C GLN A 420 -13.10 -7.60 23.52
N ILE A 421 -12.18 -8.13 24.33
CA ILE A 421 -10.94 -8.81 23.88
C ILE A 421 -11.21 -9.88 22.83
N LYS A 422 -12.28 -10.69 22.97
CA LYS A 422 -12.61 -11.74 22.00
C LYS A 422 -12.93 -11.16 20.62
N SER A 423 -13.76 -10.12 20.57
CA SER A 423 -14.10 -9.42 19.32
C SER A 423 -12.89 -8.70 18.73
N ALA A 424 -12.05 -8.08 19.58
CA ALA A 424 -10.81 -7.45 19.16
C ALA A 424 -9.81 -8.46 18.59
N PHE A 425 -9.66 -9.63 19.21
CA PHE A 425 -8.80 -10.70 18.69
C PHE A 425 -9.28 -11.17 17.31
N PHE A 426 -10.58 -11.43 17.16
CA PHE A 426 -11.15 -11.86 15.89
C PHE A 426 -10.99 -10.81 14.78
N LEU A 427 -11.36 -9.55 15.04
CA LEU A 427 -11.36 -8.49 14.03
C LEU A 427 -9.96 -7.96 13.70
N LEU A 428 -9.02 -7.93 14.66
CA LEU A 428 -7.71 -7.32 14.47
C LEU A 428 -6.62 -8.34 14.07
N ILE A 429 -6.86 -9.64 14.29
CA ILE A 429 -5.90 -10.70 13.96
C ILE A 429 -6.48 -11.64 12.92
N ILE A 430 -7.54 -12.38 13.25
CA ILE A 430 -8.04 -13.46 12.38
C ILE A 430 -8.52 -12.93 11.02
N VAL A 431 -9.33 -11.87 11.02
CA VAL A 431 -9.90 -11.32 9.78
C VAL A 431 -8.82 -10.75 8.84
N PRO A 432 -7.85 -9.93 9.30
CA PRO A 432 -6.73 -9.50 8.46
C PRO A 432 -5.85 -10.65 7.94
N VAL A 433 -5.61 -11.69 8.76
CA VAL A 433 -4.84 -12.88 8.35
C VAL A 433 -5.54 -13.61 7.19
N LEU A 434 -6.85 -13.80 7.28
CA LEU A 434 -7.64 -14.39 6.19
C LEU A 434 -7.58 -13.51 4.94
N PHE A 435 -7.64 -12.19 5.08
CA PHE A 435 -7.60 -11.28 3.94
C PHE A 435 -6.25 -11.29 3.21
N ILE A 436 -5.12 -11.29 3.93
CA ILE A 436 -3.82 -11.38 3.28
C ILE A 436 -3.61 -12.75 2.61
N ALA A 437 -4.16 -13.84 3.18
CA ALA A 437 -4.16 -15.14 2.53
C ALA A 437 -4.96 -15.14 1.21
N ILE A 438 -6.11 -14.46 1.18
CA ILE A 438 -6.91 -14.27 -0.05
C ILE A 438 -6.12 -13.48 -1.09
N LEU A 439 -5.46 -12.38 -0.71
CA LEU A 439 -4.64 -11.58 -1.64
C LEU A 439 -3.46 -12.38 -2.18
N THR A 440 -2.83 -13.20 -1.34
CA THR A 440 -1.73 -14.10 -1.72
C THR A 440 -2.19 -15.15 -2.73
N ALA A 441 -3.34 -15.79 -2.48
CA ALA A 441 -3.94 -16.74 -3.41
C ALA A 441 -4.35 -16.08 -4.74
N TYR A 442 -4.91 -14.87 -4.68
CA TYR A 442 -5.26 -14.09 -5.88
C TYR A 442 -4.05 -13.77 -6.75
N GLN A 443 -2.88 -13.52 -6.14
CA GLN A 443 -1.63 -13.32 -6.87
C GLN A 443 -1.04 -14.61 -7.47
N GLY A 444 -1.62 -15.78 -7.18
CA GLY A 444 -1.10 -17.06 -7.63
C GLY A 444 0.24 -17.45 -6.97
N LEU A 445 0.54 -16.89 -5.80
CA LEU A 445 1.76 -17.22 -5.07
C LEU A 445 1.64 -18.58 -4.39
N ASP A 446 2.71 -19.38 -4.47
CA ASP A 446 2.77 -20.69 -3.84
C ASP A 446 2.90 -20.55 -2.31
N PHE A 447 2.00 -21.19 -1.57
CA PHE A 447 2.02 -21.25 -0.11
C PHE A 447 3.14 -22.14 0.44
N GLY A 448 3.75 -22.99 -0.40
CA GLY A 448 4.96 -23.75 -0.05
C GLY A 448 6.24 -22.92 -0.12
N ASP A 449 6.23 -21.76 -0.80
CA ASP A 449 7.41 -20.92 -0.93
C ASP A 449 7.74 -20.16 0.36
N SER A 450 9.02 -20.17 0.73
CA SER A 450 9.54 -19.52 1.94
C SER A 450 9.28 -18.02 1.95
N LYS A 451 9.35 -17.34 0.80
CA LYS A 451 9.11 -15.88 0.74
C LYS A 451 7.63 -15.55 0.92
N THR A 452 6.74 -16.35 0.33
CA THR A 452 5.29 -16.23 0.55
C THR A 452 4.94 -16.41 2.03
N LEU A 453 5.46 -17.47 2.67
CA LEU A 453 5.24 -17.72 4.10
C LEU A 453 5.77 -16.58 4.99
N THR A 454 6.94 -16.05 4.66
CA THR A 454 7.52 -14.90 5.36
C THR A 454 6.62 -13.65 5.23
N SER A 455 6.04 -13.42 4.04
CA SER A 455 5.12 -12.30 3.80
C SER A 455 3.83 -12.42 4.60
N LEU A 456 3.25 -13.62 4.62
CA LEU A 456 2.07 -13.93 5.42
C LEU A 456 2.36 -13.75 6.91
N PHE A 457 3.52 -14.21 7.39
CA PHE A 457 3.93 -14.04 8.77
C PHE A 457 4.09 -12.55 9.16
N ILE A 458 4.78 -11.74 8.34
CA ILE A 458 4.94 -10.30 8.59
C ILE A 458 3.59 -9.58 8.61
N ALA A 459 2.71 -9.86 7.64
CA ALA A 459 1.37 -9.28 7.62
C ALA A 459 0.55 -9.70 8.85
N SER A 460 0.60 -10.99 9.23
CA SER A 460 -0.08 -11.50 10.43
C SER A 460 0.45 -10.84 11.70
N ALA A 461 1.77 -10.62 11.78
CA ALA A 461 2.41 -9.92 12.89
C ALA A 461 1.91 -8.47 13.03
N SER A 462 1.53 -7.80 11.94
CA SER A 462 0.95 -6.44 11.99
C SER A 462 -0.38 -6.38 12.73
N GLY A 463 -1.22 -7.42 12.62
CA GLY A 463 -2.49 -7.55 13.33
C GLY A 463 -2.28 -7.78 14.82
N ILE A 464 -1.36 -8.67 15.17
CA ILE A 464 -0.93 -8.90 16.56
C ILE A 464 -0.35 -7.62 17.16
N PHE A 465 0.51 -6.93 16.42
CA PHE A 465 1.11 -5.69 16.86
C PHE A 465 0.06 -4.59 17.05
N SER A 466 -0.91 -4.47 16.14
CA SER A 466 -2.06 -3.57 16.29
C SER A 466 -2.87 -3.88 17.54
N PHE A 467 -3.13 -5.16 17.82
CA PHE A 467 -3.87 -5.61 18.99
C PHE A 467 -3.12 -5.28 20.30
N ILE A 468 -1.83 -5.60 20.38
CA ILE A 468 -0.98 -5.31 21.55
C ILE A 468 -0.88 -3.80 21.78
N LEU A 469 -0.60 -3.00 20.74
CA LEU A 469 -0.53 -1.55 20.85
C LEU A 469 -1.88 -0.97 21.30
N SER A 470 -2.99 -1.47 20.75
CA SER A 470 -4.33 -0.97 21.11
C SER A 470 -4.68 -1.24 22.57
N ILE A 471 -4.25 -2.38 23.15
CA ILE A 471 -4.46 -2.68 24.57
C ILE A 471 -3.45 -1.93 25.44
N GLY A 472 -2.17 -2.07 25.14
CA GLY A 472 -1.08 -1.55 25.96
C GLY A 472 -1.03 -0.03 26.03
N LEU A 473 -1.37 0.67 24.93
CA LEU A 473 -1.38 2.14 24.91
C LEU A 473 -2.72 2.76 25.29
N HIS A 474 -3.81 1.98 25.40
CA HIS A 474 -5.13 2.51 25.77
C HIS A 474 -5.12 3.34 27.07
N PRO A 475 -4.59 2.86 28.21
CA PRO A 475 -4.65 3.62 29.47
C PRO A 475 -3.80 4.90 29.42
N TYR A 476 -2.69 4.90 28.68
CA TYR A 476 -1.85 6.08 28.50
C TYR A 476 -2.49 7.12 27.58
N ILE A 477 -3.16 6.67 26.52
CA ILE A 477 -3.94 7.54 25.65
C ILE A 477 -5.13 8.13 26.42
N GLU A 478 -5.79 7.34 27.27
CA GLU A 478 -6.86 7.81 28.16
C GLU A 478 -6.34 8.88 29.12
N LEU A 479 -5.17 8.67 29.75
CA LEU A 479 -4.49 9.64 30.61
C LEU A 479 -4.17 10.96 29.90
N MET A 480 -3.77 10.91 28.62
CA MET A 480 -3.47 12.12 27.84
C MET A 480 -4.73 12.90 27.44
N LEU A 481 -5.86 12.21 27.30
CA LEU A 481 -7.09 12.80 26.77
C LEU A 481 -8.06 13.23 27.86
N ASN A 482 -8.11 12.52 28.99
CA ASN A 482 -9.16 12.64 29.99
C ASN A 482 -8.58 12.74 31.40
N ASP A 483 -9.13 13.67 32.17
CA ASP A 483 -8.73 13.92 33.57
C ASP A 483 -9.33 12.87 34.54
N ASP A 484 -10.21 11.99 34.06
CA ASP A 484 -10.83 10.89 34.81
C ASP A 484 -10.34 9.50 34.37
N SER A 485 -9.13 9.42 33.80
CA SER A 485 -8.52 8.13 33.44
C SER A 485 -8.33 7.21 34.65
N VAL A 486 -8.32 5.90 34.42
CA VAL A 486 -8.13 4.92 35.52
C VAL A 486 -6.82 5.14 36.27
N ILE A 487 -5.77 5.56 35.57
CA ILE A 487 -4.46 5.85 36.18
C ILE A 487 -4.61 7.00 37.20
N VAL A 488 -5.28 8.10 36.81
CA VAL A 488 -5.55 9.23 37.71
C VAL A 488 -6.42 8.80 38.87
N LEU A 489 -7.51 8.07 38.62
CA LEU A 489 -8.40 7.60 39.68
C LEU A 489 -7.69 6.69 40.69
N ASN A 490 -6.84 5.78 40.21
CA ASN A 490 -6.05 4.92 41.08
C ASN A 490 -5.03 5.72 41.91
N GLU A 491 -4.36 6.72 41.30
CA GLU A 491 -3.45 7.61 42.02
C GLU A 491 -4.17 8.39 43.12
N LEU A 492 -5.33 8.97 42.81
CA LEU A 492 -6.14 9.73 43.76
C LEU A 492 -6.80 8.86 44.83
N SER A 493 -6.98 7.56 44.60
CA SER A 493 -7.47 6.61 45.61
C SER A 493 -6.39 6.15 46.59
N ASN A 494 -5.12 6.45 46.34
CA ASN A 494 -4.02 6.06 47.22
C ASN A 494 -4.11 6.83 48.55
N PRO A 495 -4.19 6.16 49.72
CA PRO A 495 -4.24 6.82 51.03
C PRO A 495 -3.03 7.72 51.34
N ASN A 496 -1.90 7.51 50.64
CA ASN A 496 -0.70 8.34 50.78
C ASN A 496 -0.74 9.62 49.93
N GLN A 497 -1.80 9.84 49.15
CA GLN A 497 -2.00 11.07 48.41
C GLN A 497 -1.99 12.27 49.39
N PRO A 498 -1.27 13.37 49.12
CA PRO A 498 -1.02 14.41 50.12
C PRO A 498 -2.26 15.04 50.76
N LEU A 499 -3.30 15.36 49.97
CA LEU A 499 -4.55 15.93 50.49
C LEU A 499 -5.36 14.91 51.29
N LEU A 500 -5.42 13.66 50.84
CA LEU A 500 -6.13 12.59 51.55
C LEU A 500 -5.46 12.26 52.89
N LYS A 501 -4.13 12.21 52.90
CA LYS A 501 -3.34 12.06 54.13
C LYS A 501 -3.54 13.24 55.07
N ARG A 502 -3.61 14.47 54.53
CA ARG A 502 -3.88 15.67 55.31
C ARG A 502 -5.27 15.65 55.94
N LEU A 503 -6.29 15.22 55.19
CA LEU A 503 -7.65 15.03 55.72
C LEU A 503 -7.66 14.05 56.89
N LEU A 504 -6.99 12.90 56.75
CA LEU A 504 -6.86 11.91 57.82
C LEU A 504 -6.19 12.48 59.08
N GLN A 505 -5.21 13.37 58.94
CA GLN A 505 -4.45 13.93 60.06
C GLN A 505 -5.15 15.13 60.73
N GLU A 506 -5.76 16.03 59.96
CA GLU A 506 -6.35 17.28 60.45
C GLU A 506 -7.85 17.13 60.78
N ALA A 507 -8.58 16.23 60.11
CA ALA A 507 -10.01 15.99 60.33
C ALA A 507 -10.36 14.48 60.19
N PRO A 508 -9.92 13.62 61.14
CA PRO A 508 -10.05 12.16 61.04
C PRO A 508 -11.50 11.67 60.99
N GLY A 509 -12.43 12.37 61.66
CA GLY A 509 -13.86 12.06 61.62
C GLY A 509 -14.44 12.25 60.22
N THR A 510 -14.13 13.40 59.61
CA THR A 510 -14.50 13.70 58.22
C THR A 510 -13.86 12.71 57.23
N TYR A 511 -12.63 12.27 57.47
CA TYR A 511 -12.01 11.21 56.65
C TYR A 511 -12.83 9.91 56.71
N HIS A 512 -13.20 9.45 57.90
CA HIS A 512 -13.99 8.22 58.06
C HIS A 512 -15.38 8.35 57.45
N HIS A 513 -16.05 9.49 57.63
CA HIS A 513 -17.29 9.83 56.94
C HIS A 513 -17.14 9.70 55.42
N SER A 514 -16.14 10.38 54.86
CA SER A 514 -15.86 10.36 53.41
C SER A 514 -15.63 8.95 52.86
N MET A 515 -14.95 8.08 53.61
CA MET A 515 -14.77 6.67 53.22
C MET A 515 -16.08 5.88 53.20
N MET A 516 -16.98 6.14 54.16
CA MET A 516 -18.29 5.50 54.22
C MET A 516 -19.18 5.95 53.07
N VAL A 517 -19.29 7.27 52.84
CA VAL A 517 -20.01 7.85 51.71
C VAL A 517 -19.45 7.32 50.39
N ALA A 518 -18.12 7.22 50.25
CA ALA A 518 -17.49 6.65 49.06
C ALA A 518 -17.92 5.21 48.80
N SER A 519 -18.07 4.39 49.83
CA SER A 519 -18.56 3.01 49.70
C SER A 519 -20.02 2.97 49.27
N LEU A 520 -20.90 3.70 49.97
CA LEU A 520 -22.33 3.78 49.70
C LEU A 520 -22.60 4.28 48.28
N SER A 521 -22.04 5.42 47.91
CA SER A 521 -22.25 6.04 46.61
C SER A 521 -21.68 5.20 45.48
N ALA A 522 -20.49 4.62 45.64
CA ALA A 522 -19.88 3.80 44.58
C ALA A 522 -20.69 2.53 44.30
N ASN A 523 -21.26 1.91 45.34
CA ASN A 523 -22.11 0.73 45.18
C ASN A 523 -23.44 1.10 44.51
N ALA A 524 -24.10 2.16 44.98
CA ALA A 524 -25.35 2.63 44.38
C ALA A 524 -25.17 3.06 42.92
N VAL A 525 -24.08 3.75 42.59
CA VAL A 525 -23.74 4.12 41.20
C VAL A 525 -23.46 2.88 40.34
N ALA A 526 -22.88 1.82 40.89
CA ALA A 526 -22.63 0.58 40.15
C ALA A 526 -23.93 -0.12 39.74
N GLU A 527 -24.95 -0.13 40.61
CA GLU A 527 -26.27 -0.73 40.33
C GLU A 527 -26.98 -0.07 39.15
N ILE A 528 -26.76 1.23 38.94
CA ILE A 528 -27.33 1.99 37.81
C ILE A 528 -26.39 2.07 36.59
N GLY A 529 -25.29 1.31 36.60
CA GLY A 529 -24.31 1.28 35.50
C GLY A 529 -23.54 2.60 35.30
N GLY A 530 -23.40 3.41 36.36
CA GLY A 530 -22.61 4.64 36.34
C GLY A 530 -21.12 4.43 36.66
N ARG A 531 -20.37 5.53 36.80
CA ARG A 531 -18.90 5.50 36.99
C ARG A 531 -18.49 5.29 38.45
N SER A 532 -18.70 4.07 38.95
CA SER A 532 -18.45 3.69 40.37
C SER A 532 -17.08 4.11 40.93
N LEU A 533 -15.98 3.85 40.21
CA LEU A 533 -14.62 4.21 40.67
C LEU A 533 -14.42 5.74 40.76
N LEU A 534 -14.97 6.49 39.80
CA LEU A 534 -14.91 7.95 39.81
C LEU A 534 -15.69 8.49 41.01
N THR A 535 -16.90 7.99 41.24
CA THR A 535 -17.73 8.36 42.40
C THR A 535 -16.99 8.11 43.71
N ARG A 536 -16.37 6.93 43.84
CA ARG A 536 -15.59 6.57 45.03
C ARG A 536 -14.48 7.60 45.31
N VAL A 537 -13.68 7.92 44.29
CA VAL A 537 -12.58 8.87 44.41
C VAL A 537 -13.10 10.27 44.71
N ALA A 538 -14.17 10.71 44.06
CA ALA A 538 -14.75 12.04 44.31
C ALA A 538 -15.21 12.19 45.77
N CYS A 539 -15.84 11.17 46.34
CA CYS A 539 -16.23 11.15 47.75
C CYS A 539 -15.05 11.29 48.73
N TYR A 540 -13.84 10.85 48.37
CA TYR A 540 -12.67 11.00 49.25
C TYR A 540 -12.31 12.46 49.54
N TYR A 541 -12.71 13.37 48.64
CA TYR A 541 -12.32 14.77 48.70
C TYR A 541 -13.51 15.74 48.79
N HIS A 542 -14.76 15.26 48.73
CA HIS A 542 -15.95 16.12 48.70
C HIS A 542 -16.00 17.12 49.87
N ASP A 543 -15.47 16.69 51.02
CA ASP A 543 -15.50 17.40 52.30
C ASP A 543 -14.14 17.99 52.71
N ILE A 544 -13.16 18.06 51.79
CA ILE A 544 -11.77 18.46 52.12
C ILE A 544 -11.66 19.85 52.75
N GLY A 545 -12.61 20.76 52.46
CA GLY A 545 -12.62 22.10 53.04
C GLY A 545 -12.89 22.15 54.54
N LYS A 546 -13.48 21.09 55.13
CA LYS A 546 -13.70 21.00 56.58
C LYS A 546 -12.39 21.09 57.38
N ILE A 547 -11.25 20.77 56.76
CA ILE A 547 -9.91 20.93 57.35
C ILE A 547 -9.68 22.36 57.91
N LYS A 548 -10.23 23.40 57.26
CA LYS A 548 -10.05 24.80 57.72
C LYS A 548 -10.61 25.05 59.12
N HIS A 549 -11.72 24.39 59.45
CA HIS A 549 -12.46 24.59 60.69
C HIS A 549 -12.91 23.23 61.26
N ALA A 550 -12.01 22.24 61.33
CA ALA A 550 -12.36 20.84 61.63
C ALA A 550 -13.21 20.68 62.90
N ASN A 551 -12.87 21.43 63.97
CA ASN A 551 -13.56 21.38 65.27
C ASN A 551 -15.00 21.93 65.24
N PHE A 552 -15.44 22.57 64.16
CA PHE A 552 -16.85 23.01 64.00
C PHE A 552 -17.74 21.92 63.39
N PHE A 553 -17.17 20.82 62.90
CA PHE A 553 -17.92 19.70 62.34
C PHE A 553 -18.04 18.59 63.37
N VAL A 554 -19.29 18.14 63.61
CA VAL A 554 -19.64 17.24 64.72
C VAL A 554 -18.90 15.92 64.67
N GLU A 555 -18.59 15.41 63.48
CA GLU A 555 -17.86 14.16 63.30
C GLU A 555 -16.40 14.22 63.78
N ASN A 556 -15.82 15.42 63.93
CA ASN A 556 -14.45 15.62 64.42
C ASN A 556 -14.40 16.03 65.90
N LEU A 557 -15.54 16.26 66.54
CA LEU A 557 -15.57 16.63 67.95
C LEU A 557 -15.22 15.40 68.82
N PRO A 558 -14.35 15.55 69.83
CA PRO A 558 -14.12 14.50 70.81
C PRO A 558 -15.39 14.17 71.59
N ASP A 559 -15.54 12.90 72.00
CA ASP A 559 -16.67 12.47 72.83
C ASP A 559 -16.78 13.33 74.10
N GLY A 560 -17.95 13.93 74.31
CA GLY A 560 -18.22 14.81 75.45
C GLY A 560 -17.76 16.26 75.30
N ALA A 561 -17.14 16.63 74.18
CA ALA A 561 -16.85 18.03 73.87
C ALA A 561 -18.14 18.82 73.59
N GLU A 562 -18.21 20.06 74.07
CA GLU A 562 -19.34 20.94 73.80
C GLU A 562 -19.29 21.44 72.36
N ASN A 563 -20.44 21.43 71.67
CA ASN A 563 -20.52 21.86 70.28
C ASN A 563 -20.25 23.38 70.17
N PRO A 564 -19.20 23.82 69.43
CA PRO A 564 -18.86 25.24 69.31
C PRO A 564 -19.99 26.10 68.76
N HIS A 565 -20.90 25.53 67.96
CA HIS A 565 -22.06 26.23 67.42
C HIS A 565 -23.07 26.68 68.49
N ASN A 566 -23.00 26.17 69.72
CA ASN A 566 -23.83 26.64 70.83
C ASN A 566 -23.44 28.06 71.29
N PHE A 567 -22.22 28.51 70.97
CA PHE A 567 -21.70 29.82 71.35
C PHE A 567 -21.75 30.85 70.22
N LEU A 568 -22.32 30.50 69.06
CA LEU A 568 -22.37 31.32 67.86
C LEU A 568 -23.79 31.73 67.51
N LEU A 569 -23.93 32.84 66.77
CA LEU A 569 -25.18 33.14 66.09
C LEU A 569 -25.44 32.09 65.00
N PRO A 570 -26.70 31.77 64.68
CA PRO A 570 -27.03 30.89 63.55
C PRO A 570 -26.45 31.39 62.22
N SER A 571 -26.41 32.72 62.01
CA SER A 571 -25.75 33.35 60.85
C SER A 571 -24.25 33.03 60.78
N ASP A 572 -23.53 33.08 61.89
CA ASP A 572 -22.08 32.83 61.93
C ASP A 572 -21.80 31.34 61.72
N SER A 573 -22.63 30.49 62.34
CA SER A 573 -22.59 29.04 62.13
C SER A 573 -22.82 28.68 60.65
N LYS A 574 -23.74 29.39 59.98
CA LYS A 574 -24.01 29.25 58.56
C LYS A 574 -22.79 29.60 57.70
N GLU A 575 -22.13 30.72 57.97
CA GLU A 575 -20.93 31.11 57.21
C GLU A 575 -19.80 30.08 57.37
N ILE A 576 -19.55 29.58 58.58
CA ILE A 576 -18.53 28.55 58.83
C ILE A 576 -18.88 27.26 58.08
N ILE A 577 -20.12 26.79 58.18
CA ILE A 577 -20.53 25.56 57.51
C ILE A 577 -20.47 25.74 56.01
N PHE A 578 -21.02 26.81 55.43
CA PHE A 578 -20.98 27.01 53.97
C PHE A 578 -19.56 27.15 53.42
N SER A 579 -18.64 27.71 54.22
CA SER A 579 -17.25 27.89 53.80
C SER A 579 -16.53 26.57 53.50
N HIS A 580 -16.96 25.41 54.00
CA HIS A 580 -16.26 24.15 53.68
C HIS A 580 -16.35 23.82 52.18
N VAL A 581 -17.41 24.24 51.50
CA VAL A 581 -17.55 24.05 50.06
C VAL A 581 -16.59 24.96 49.31
N THR A 582 -16.60 26.26 49.62
CA THR A 582 -15.78 27.26 48.91
C THR A 582 -14.28 27.11 49.21
N GLU A 583 -13.91 26.84 50.47
CA GLU A 583 -12.54 26.51 50.85
C GLU A 583 -12.12 25.15 50.29
N GLY A 584 -13.03 24.18 50.21
CA GLY A 584 -12.76 22.89 49.59
C GLY A 584 -12.39 23.02 48.12
N VAL A 585 -13.21 23.74 47.35
CA VAL A 585 -12.93 24.08 45.93
C VAL A 585 -11.58 24.76 45.79
N LYS A 586 -11.29 25.76 46.63
CA LYS A 586 -10.01 26.48 46.60
C LYS A 586 -8.81 25.57 46.86
N ILE A 587 -8.89 24.69 47.87
CA ILE A 587 -7.83 23.71 48.17
C ILE A 587 -7.60 22.77 46.98
N LEU A 588 -8.68 22.31 46.34
CA LEU A 588 -8.60 21.37 45.21
C LEU A 588 -8.04 22.05 43.94
N GLU A 589 -8.43 23.30 43.67
CA GLU A 589 -7.88 24.12 42.58
C GLU A 589 -6.39 24.41 42.78
N GLU A 590 -5.99 24.83 43.99
CA GLU A 590 -4.58 25.05 44.35
C GLU A 590 -3.74 23.76 44.18
N ALA A 591 -4.34 22.60 44.43
CA ALA A 591 -3.72 21.29 44.22
C ALA A 591 -3.78 20.77 42.78
N ASN A 592 -4.36 21.52 41.83
CA ASN A 592 -4.59 21.11 40.44
C ASN A 592 -5.34 19.77 40.32
N MET A 593 -6.33 19.55 41.19
CA MET A 593 -7.15 18.34 41.13
C MET A 593 -8.02 18.29 39.86
N PRO A 594 -8.38 17.09 39.38
CA PRO A 594 -9.30 16.96 38.25
C PRO A 594 -10.63 17.67 38.49
N GLN A 595 -11.19 18.25 37.42
CA GLN A 595 -12.42 19.03 37.50
C GLN A 595 -13.58 18.25 38.14
N PHE A 596 -13.71 16.94 37.88
CA PHE A 596 -14.79 16.15 38.47
C PHE A 596 -14.74 16.08 40.01
N VAL A 597 -13.54 16.18 40.61
CA VAL A 597 -13.38 16.19 42.08
C VAL A 597 -13.81 17.55 42.62
N ILE A 598 -13.40 18.63 41.94
CA ILE A 598 -13.78 20.00 42.28
C ILE A 598 -15.29 20.18 42.17
N ASP A 599 -15.88 19.71 41.07
CA ASP A 599 -17.32 19.79 40.80
C ASP A 599 -18.13 19.06 41.87
N VAL A 600 -17.73 17.84 42.27
CA VAL A 600 -18.41 17.10 43.34
C VAL A 600 -18.26 17.83 44.68
N CYS A 601 -17.07 18.34 45.03
CA CYS A 601 -16.88 19.15 46.22
C CYS A 601 -17.81 20.37 46.22
N GLN A 602 -17.97 21.06 45.09
CA GLN A 602 -18.86 22.20 44.96
C GLN A 602 -20.35 21.84 45.04
N GLN A 603 -20.74 20.71 44.44
CA GLN A 603 -22.14 20.35 44.16
C GLN A 603 -22.77 19.39 45.17
N HIS A 604 -21.98 18.73 46.02
CA HIS A 604 -22.49 17.60 46.83
C HIS A 604 -23.62 18.00 47.79
N HIS A 605 -23.76 19.27 48.18
CA HIS A 605 -24.92 19.77 48.92
C HIS A 605 -25.99 20.45 48.04
N GLY A 606 -25.72 20.67 46.76
CA GLY A 606 -26.61 21.38 45.84
C GLY A 606 -26.98 22.77 46.36
N THR A 607 -28.27 23.09 46.30
CA THR A 607 -28.83 24.33 46.88
C THR A 607 -29.73 24.05 48.08
N THR A 608 -29.39 23.01 48.85
CA THR A 608 -30.22 22.53 49.94
C THR A 608 -30.29 23.55 51.09
N LEU A 609 -31.43 23.58 51.78
CA LEU A 609 -31.64 24.44 52.94
C LEU A 609 -30.95 23.85 54.18
N MET A 610 -30.14 24.64 54.88
CA MET A 610 -29.57 24.27 56.17
C MET A 610 -30.61 24.43 57.30
N LYS A 611 -31.55 23.47 57.35
CA LYS A 611 -32.79 23.52 58.13
C LYS A 611 -32.61 23.89 59.61
N TYR A 612 -31.63 23.30 60.30
CA TYR A 612 -31.44 23.51 61.75
C TYR A 612 -31.15 24.97 62.11
N PHE A 613 -30.17 25.58 61.46
CA PHE A 613 -29.79 26.96 61.74
C PHE A 613 -30.80 27.96 61.16
N TYR A 614 -31.46 27.64 60.05
CA TYR A 614 -32.56 28.44 59.53
C TYR A 614 -33.71 28.53 60.54
N ILE A 615 -34.14 27.41 61.13
CA ILE A 615 -35.21 27.41 62.15
C ILE A 615 -34.77 28.22 63.38
N LYS A 616 -33.56 28.00 63.88
CA LYS A 616 -33.01 28.78 65.01
C LYS A 616 -32.93 30.28 64.73
N GLU A 617 -32.59 30.68 63.51
CA GLU A 617 -32.56 32.10 63.14
C GLU A 617 -33.98 32.66 62.99
N LYS A 618 -34.90 31.89 62.43
CA LYS A 618 -36.31 32.28 62.26
C LYS A 618 -37.03 32.48 63.60
N GLU A 619 -36.66 31.69 64.62
CA GLU A 619 -37.11 31.90 66.01
C GLU A 619 -36.63 33.24 66.60
N ARG A 620 -35.54 33.81 66.08
CA ARG A 620 -34.98 35.10 66.52
C ARG A 620 -35.42 36.27 65.64
N ASN A 621 -35.59 36.01 64.35
CA ASN A 621 -35.98 36.97 63.33
C ASN A 621 -36.95 36.31 62.34
N GLU A 622 -38.25 36.56 62.51
CA GLU A 622 -39.30 35.96 61.66
C GLU A 622 -39.18 36.33 60.17
N GLU A 623 -38.51 37.44 59.83
CA GLU A 623 -38.30 37.89 58.45
C GLU A 623 -37.18 37.13 57.71
N THR A 624 -36.51 36.19 58.39
CA THR A 624 -35.42 35.39 57.81
C THR A 624 -35.90 34.61 56.57
N GLN A 625 -35.26 34.86 55.43
CA GLN A 625 -35.56 34.21 54.17
C GLN A 625 -34.79 32.90 54.01
N GLU A 626 -35.44 31.84 53.51
CA GLU A 626 -34.79 30.55 53.24
C GLU A 626 -33.57 30.66 52.34
N GLU A 627 -33.63 31.54 51.33
CA GLU A 627 -32.56 31.74 50.35
C GLU A 627 -31.22 32.08 51.01
N THR A 628 -31.25 32.80 52.14
CA THR A 628 -30.03 33.17 52.87
C THR A 628 -29.36 32.00 53.58
N PHE A 629 -30.09 30.89 53.78
CA PHE A 629 -29.65 29.64 54.42
C PHE A 629 -29.61 28.46 53.44
N ARG A 630 -29.64 28.72 52.13
CA ARG A 630 -29.39 27.70 51.10
C ARG A 630 -27.93 27.72 50.66
N TYR A 631 -27.39 26.53 50.41
CA TYR A 631 -26.06 26.42 49.81
C TYR A 631 -26.02 27.12 48.44
N PRO A 632 -24.87 27.73 48.06
CA PRO A 632 -24.75 28.48 46.82
C PRO A 632 -24.83 27.60 45.56
N GLY A 633 -24.66 26.28 45.69
CA GLY A 633 -24.71 25.34 44.59
C GLY A 633 -23.48 25.39 43.66
N PRO A 634 -23.62 24.90 42.41
CA PRO A 634 -24.88 24.57 41.73
C PRO A 634 -25.51 23.25 42.21
N LYS A 635 -26.72 22.94 41.74
CA LYS A 635 -27.34 21.61 41.90
C LYS A 635 -26.45 20.53 41.26
N PRO A 636 -26.52 19.26 41.72
CA PRO A 636 -25.79 18.16 41.10
C PRO A 636 -25.99 18.10 39.57
N GLN A 637 -24.89 18.19 38.82
CA GLN A 637 -24.89 18.22 37.35
C GLN A 637 -24.64 16.83 36.72
N SER A 638 -24.55 15.78 37.54
CA SER A 638 -24.30 14.41 37.08
C SER A 638 -25.00 13.39 37.97
N ARG A 639 -25.25 12.19 37.43
CA ARG A 639 -25.84 11.07 38.17
C ARG A 639 -24.99 10.72 39.38
N GLU A 640 -23.67 10.73 39.19
CA GLU A 640 -22.71 10.49 40.26
C GLU A 640 -22.84 11.52 41.39
N ALA A 641 -22.85 12.82 41.09
CA ALA A 641 -23.02 13.87 42.08
C ALA A 641 -24.39 13.81 42.80
N GLY A 642 -25.45 13.44 42.08
CA GLY A 642 -26.79 13.26 42.66
C GLY A 642 -26.84 12.13 43.68
N VAL A 643 -26.19 11.00 43.40
CA VAL A 643 -26.07 9.89 44.37
C VAL A 643 -25.22 10.29 45.58
N ILE A 644 -24.13 11.04 45.38
CA ILE A 644 -23.29 11.54 46.48
C ILE A 644 -24.11 12.46 47.39
N ASN A 645 -24.91 13.37 46.84
CA ASN A 645 -25.80 14.27 47.60
C ASN A 645 -26.76 13.51 48.54
N ILE A 646 -27.32 12.38 48.07
CA ILE A 646 -28.21 11.54 48.87
C ILE A 646 -27.42 10.79 49.93
N ALA A 647 -26.34 10.10 49.52
CA ALA A 647 -25.57 9.23 50.39
C ALA A 647 -24.87 9.98 51.52
N ASP A 648 -24.31 11.17 51.24
CA ASP A 648 -23.69 12.05 52.23
C ASP A 648 -24.68 12.41 53.36
N SER A 649 -25.86 12.91 52.98
CA SER A 649 -26.92 13.27 53.93
C SER A 649 -27.48 12.06 54.67
N ALA A 650 -27.58 10.90 54.01
CA ALA A 650 -28.08 9.66 54.62
C ALA A 650 -27.09 9.10 55.65
N GLU A 651 -25.80 9.07 55.33
CA GLU A 651 -24.74 8.62 56.24
C GLU A 651 -24.70 9.49 57.49
N ALA A 652 -24.58 10.81 57.31
CA ALA A 652 -24.43 11.75 58.41
C ALA A 652 -25.63 11.70 59.38
N ALA A 653 -26.85 11.57 58.84
CA ALA A 653 -28.05 11.50 59.65
C ALA A 653 -28.21 10.16 60.38
N VAL A 654 -27.90 9.03 59.73
CA VAL A 654 -27.95 7.71 60.39
C VAL A 654 -26.88 7.57 61.46
N ARG A 655 -25.68 8.14 61.23
CA ARG A 655 -24.60 8.22 62.22
C ARG A 655 -25.01 9.00 63.46
N ALA A 656 -25.81 10.06 63.29
CA ALA A 656 -26.33 10.89 64.39
C ALA A 656 -27.63 10.33 65.02
N MET A 657 -28.22 9.28 64.46
CA MET A 657 -29.51 8.74 64.90
C MET A 657 -29.35 7.89 66.17
N ASP A 658 -30.19 8.13 67.16
CA ASP A 658 -30.25 7.27 68.36
C ASP A 658 -30.95 5.93 68.05
N HIS A 659 -30.22 4.83 68.27
CA HIS A 659 -30.63 3.45 67.95
C HIS A 659 -31.16 3.26 66.51
N PRO A 660 -30.28 3.23 65.49
CA PRO A 660 -30.66 3.13 64.08
C PRO A 660 -31.09 1.69 63.72
N THR A 661 -32.39 1.40 63.78
CA THR A 661 -32.94 0.11 63.30
C THR A 661 -33.11 0.12 61.78
N ASN A 662 -33.11 -1.04 61.14
CA ASN A 662 -33.32 -1.15 59.68
C ASN A 662 -34.57 -0.40 59.19
N ALA A 663 -35.68 -0.50 59.92
CA ALA A 663 -36.92 0.18 59.57
C ALA A 663 -36.78 1.71 59.62
N LYS A 664 -36.14 2.24 60.68
CA LYS A 664 -35.87 3.69 60.81
C LYS A 664 -34.92 4.20 59.72
N ILE A 665 -33.88 3.42 59.40
CA ILE A 665 -32.94 3.77 58.32
C ILE A 665 -33.69 3.85 56.99
N ALA A 666 -34.45 2.82 56.64
CA ALA A 666 -35.22 2.77 55.40
C ALA A 666 -36.21 3.94 55.27
N GLU A 667 -36.99 4.19 56.33
CA GLU A 667 -37.94 5.30 56.37
C GLU A 667 -37.24 6.66 56.24
N PHE A 668 -36.10 6.85 56.91
CA PHE A 668 -35.34 8.09 56.83
C PHE A 668 -34.81 8.34 55.41
N VAL A 669 -34.18 7.33 54.80
CA VAL A 669 -33.62 7.46 53.44
C VAL A 669 -34.73 7.74 52.43
N HIS A 670 -35.87 7.06 52.54
CA HIS A 670 -37.03 7.31 51.70
C HIS A 670 -37.51 8.77 51.78
N ASN A 671 -37.68 9.28 53.00
CA ASN A 671 -38.11 10.66 53.23
C ASN A 671 -37.07 11.70 52.78
N LEU A 672 -35.78 11.39 52.96
CA LEU A 672 -34.69 12.23 52.46
C LEU A 672 -34.76 12.37 50.93
N ILE A 673 -34.85 11.25 50.21
CA ILE A 673 -34.92 11.24 48.74
C ILE A 673 -36.16 12.00 48.28
N ARG A 674 -37.32 11.75 48.90
CA ARG A 674 -38.55 12.50 48.62
C ARG A 674 -38.36 14.00 48.81
N SER A 675 -37.73 14.43 49.91
CA SER A 675 -37.44 15.85 50.14
C SER A 675 -36.48 16.43 49.10
N ARG A 676 -35.51 15.67 48.59
CA ARG A 676 -34.60 16.13 47.51
C ARG A 676 -35.34 16.29 46.18
N LEU A 677 -36.29 15.40 45.89
CA LEU A 677 -37.14 15.49 44.71
C LEU A 677 -38.11 16.68 44.78
N GLU A 678 -38.77 16.88 45.93
CA GLU A 678 -39.68 18.02 46.15
C GLU A 678 -38.94 19.38 46.10
N ASP A 679 -37.70 19.44 46.61
CA ASP A 679 -36.82 20.63 46.53
C ASP A 679 -36.14 20.78 45.14
N GLY A 680 -36.43 19.87 44.20
CA GLY A 680 -35.91 19.87 42.84
C GLY A 680 -34.37 19.77 42.75
N GLN A 681 -33.70 19.20 43.76
CA GLN A 681 -32.23 19.11 43.81
C GLN A 681 -31.67 18.17 42.72
N LEU A 682 -32.43 17.15 42.33
CA LEU A 682 -31.96 16.13 41.39
C LEU A 682 -32.31 16.44 39.92
N ASN A 683 -33.01 17.56 39.65
CA ASN A 683 -33.52 17.91 38.32
C ASN A 683 -32.44 18.06 37.24
N GLU A 684 -31.22 18.42 37.65
CA GLU A 684 -30.07 18.66 36.75
C GLU A 684 -29.06 17.50 36.76
N SER A 685 -29.31 16.46 37.56
CA SER A 685 -28.38 15.34 37.72
C SER A 685 -28.44 14.31 36.59
N GLY A 686 -29.57 14.25 35.87
CA GLY A 686 -29.84 13.21 34.87
C GLY A 686 -30.22 11.84 35.46
N LEU A 687 -30.48 11.75 36.76
CA LEU A 687 -31.05 10.55 37.38
C LEU A 687 -32.51 10.37 36.98
N THR A 688 -32.87 9.15 36.59
CA THR A 688 -34.26 8.73 36.36
C THR A 688 -34.92 8.22 37.64
N LEU A 689 -36.26 8.19 37.69
CA LEU A 689 -36.99 7.66 38.86
C LEU A 689 -36.68 6.19 39.13
N ASP A 690 -36.51 5.39 38.07
CA ASP A 690 -36.13 3.97 38.18
C ASP A 690 -34.72 3.82 38.79
N GLU A 691 -33.76 4.63 38.34
CA GLU A 691 -32.41 4.66 38.93
C GLU A 691 -32.44 5.10 40.40
N ILE A 692 -33.28 6.08 40.77
CA ILE A 692 -33.43 6.55 42.16
C ILE A 692 -33.92 5.43 43.07
N ALA A 693 -34.87 4.61 42.63
CA ALA A 693 -35.36 3.47 43.42
C ALA A 693 -34.25 2.42 43.67
N LEU A 694 -33.39 2.17 42.68
CA LEU A 694 -32.23 1.29 42.84
C LEU A 694 -31.19 1.88 43.79
N VAL A 695 -30.93 3.19 43.68
CA VAL A 695 -30.03 3.94 44.56
C VAL A 695 -30.52 3.92 46.01
N GLU A 696 -31.81 4.17 46.24
CA GLU A 696 -32.45 4.12 47.56
C GLU A 696 -32.20 2.76 48.22
N LYS A 697 -32.53 1.68 47.52
CA LYS A 697 -32.33 0.31 48.02
C LYS A 697 -30.86 0.04 48.36
N SER A 698 -29.93 0.39 47.47
CA SER A 698 -28.49 0.18 47.67
C SER A 698 -27.95 0.95 48.89
N ILE A 699 -28.38 2.20 49.07
CA ILE A 699 -27.98 3.03 50.21
C ILE A 699 -28.56 2.46 51.52
N VAL A 700 -29.83 2.04 51.54
CA VAL A 700 -30.46 1.42 52.71
C VAL A 700 -29.73 0.15 53.11
N ASP A 701 -29.45 -0.74 52.16
CA ASP A 701 -28.73 -2.00 52.41
C ASP A 701 -27.32 -1.73 52.97
N GLY A 702 -26.59 -0.77 52.39
CA GLY A 702 -25.26 -0.38 52.84
C GLY A 702 -25.23 0.24 54.24
N LEU A 703 -26.18 1.11 54.55
CA LEU A 703 -26.31 1.73 55.88
C LEU A 703 -26.73 0.70 56.93
N CYS A 704 -27.70 -0.16 56.63
CA CYS A 704 -28.08 -1.25 57.52
C CYS A 704 -26.87 -2.13 57.83
N SER A 705 -26.10 -2.56 56.81
CA SER A 705 -24.90 -3.37 57.02
C SER A 705 -23.82 -2.69 57.86
N THR A 706 -23.71 -1.36 57.78
CA THR A 706 -22.69 -0.60 58.50
C THR A 706 -23.04 -0.42 59.97
N PHE A 707 -24.30 -0.07 60.24
CA PHE A 707 -24.78 0.32 61.57
C PHE A 707 -25.45 -0.83 62.34
N HIS A 708 -25.52 -2.04 61.76
CA HIS A 708 -25.89 -3.24 62.51
C HIS A 708 -24.91 -3.50 63.65
N SER A 709 -25.43 -3.54 64.87
CA SER A 709 -24.63 -3.89 66.04
C SER A 709 -24.09 -5.31 65.86
N ARG A 710 -22.75 -5.48 65.87
CA ARG A 710 -22.18 -6.78 66.22
C ARG A 710 -22.84 -7.22 67.52
N ILE A 711 -23.46 -8.40 67.49
CA ILE A 711 -24.08 -9.06 68.64
C ILE A 711 -23.18 -8.81 69.86
N LYS A 712 -23.65 -8.01 70.82
CA LYS A 712 -22.96 -7.88 72.12
C LYS A 712 -23.04 -9.26 72.76
N TYR A 713 -21.91 -9.97 72.86
CA TYR A 713 -21.84 -11.15 73.69
C TYR A 713 -22.36 -10.78 75.08
N PRO A 714 -23.34 -11.52 75.63
CA PRO A 714 -23.90 -11.20 76.93
C PRO A 714 -22.75 -11.19 77.95
N LYS A 715 -22.54 -10.03 78.59
CA LYS A 715 -21.66 -9.94 79.75
C LYS A 715 -22.24 -10.88 80.80
N MET A 716 -21.56 -11.99 81.10
CA MET A 716 -21.89 -12.75 82.29
C MET A 716 -21.76 -11.81 83.48
N LYS A 717 -22.85 -11.59 84.22
CA LYS A 717 -22.79 -10.89 85.51
C LYS A 717 -21.75 -11.60 86.37
N SER A 718 -20.74 -10.85 86.82
CA SER A 718 -19.68 -11.42 87.66
C SER A 718 -20.27 -11.99 88.96
N GLU A 719 -19.75 -13.12 89.43
CA GLU A 719 -20.18 -13.77 90.67
C GLU A 719 -20.16 -12.84 91.89
N ALA A 720 -19.38 -11.75 91.84
CA ALA A 720 -19.34 -10.74 92.89
C ALA A 720 -20.70 -10.03 93.12
N GLU A 721 -21.56 -9.90 92.11
CA GLU A 721 -22.92 -9.35 92.27
C GLU A 721 -23.90 -10.36 92.88
N LYS A 722 -23.71 -11.66 92.61
CA LYS A 722 -24.53 -12.73 93.21
C LYS A 722 -24.19 -12.94 94.69
N MET A 723 -22.91 -12.87 95.06
CA MET A 723 -22.47 -13.03 96.45
C MET A 723 -22.90 -11.84 97.34
N LYS A 724 -23.01 -10.63 96.78
CA LYS A 724 -23.53 -9.45 97.51
C LYS A 724 -25.02 -9.59 97.84
N GLN A 725 -25.83 -10.11 96.91
CA GLN A 725 -27.26 -10.35 97.15
C GLN A 725 -27.52 -11.51 98.12
N GLU A 726 -26.68 -12.54 98.14
CA GLU A 726 -26.80 -13.64 99.11
C GLU A 726 -26.37 -13.27 100.54
N GLN A 727 -25.44 -12.31 100.70
CA GLN A 727 -25.05 -11.80 102.02
C GLN A 727 -26.08 -10.82 102.61
N GLU A 728 -26.75 -10.02 101.78
CA GLU A 728 -27.80 -9.10 102.23
C GLU A 728 -29.12 -9.81 102.53
N GLY A 729 -29.40 -10.96 101.89
CA GLY A 729 -30.57 -11.80 102.17
C GLY A 729 -30.51 -12.67 103.44
N ARG A 730 -29.36 -12.71 104.15
CA ARG A 730 -29.19 -13.49 105.40
C ARG A 730 -29.27 -12.68 106.69
N LYS A 731 -29.61 -11.38 106.61
CA LYS A 731 -29.92 -10.53 107.76
C LYS A 731 -31.37 -10.03 107.71
N VAL A 732 -32.34 -10.94 107.81
CA VAL A 732 -33.70 -10.68 108.31
C VAL A 732 -34.11 -11.87 109.15
#